data_AF-A0A3D1YIY6-F1
#
_entry.id   AF-A0A3D1YIY6-F1
#
_cell.length_a   1.000
_cell.length_b   1.000
_cell.length_c   1.000
_cell.angle_alpha   90.00
_cell.angle_beta   90.00
_cell.angle_gamma   90.00
#
_symmetry.space_group_name_H-M   'P 1'
#
loop_
_entity.id
_entity.type
_entity.pdbx_description
1 polymer ?
#
loop_
_entity_poly.entity_id
_entity_poly.type
_entity_poly.pdbx_seq_one_letter_code
_entity_poly.pdbx_strand_id
1 'polypeptide(L)'
;FVTVEAEPEDPPPTGGDDPTDQLVFKNGVVDGLWDGGINGWDEHDYTNDCSNDGGASCPNIAWEVINDSDRGDVLQITHAGSNKRAGLYFSVTGDQGVDLTGFQNGRVEFDIKVVSGDANITMKLDCYWPCTSGDQNLGPLGVNGWESVAVPFTQLTPDLDLTKVNTGLVIWATNFGSTVFRIDNVRFTGYDEDAEPPTNPPPSVDFKLTPMGLGSYSDTINPASYRCAEDYGFWLYNAGVIGATDLGTCANVEDAKPVKKMPQVDGAAANKHTMTHRWWGSIPFAAEAYITPDPIMARLSGNGVRITGIPSGLRVYTSMPVCRADDAPCVDIVDNNFGYVIPAPANEVMEAIAIGNTNHGGMTTKLLDYSEGSVTAGWFAGSSLIMEATFVQGSPYVYFEVHSGLPVVKTLPNPNGEQRLIWHQDDESLGISTNVAGMRNHFLVVGDAGTSFDNVDSEAVTVNSPSNAFTLAWIPTTGESVADGLRDSVKRQSRNVVDKVQIDYSVDRGTNTVSVTHRYLDNSDQTVDTLAGLMPLAWKRAESLTAVASVRSARGVIKYAEQSSFTYDLPSVGVLPSLPVVPGSLDENHLRTLVDDFVALGPSNWNTADDTYWNGKAVGRLAEVLALANQLGMTEATSTLLDWLKGELADWMSAERDGTLDHINYFVYDDDWNTLLGMDEAFYSHALLQDHHFHYGYFVRAAAEVCRIESDFCGPDQYGPMFELLIRDYAAGRDDSLFPYLRNFDPAFGFSWASGAAGFNRGNNNESTSEAANAYGAMVLYGLVTGNDEIAERGMYLHASTAASFWEYWNDIDGYRGVDSEKRNFPPGYSKITTSIIWGDGADFATWFSRRYAHILGIQGLPSNPLIMHVGLFADYLDEYVYLGMAESRKVGNGNPSGLPPGLWTDLWWNLWAMTDADSAIADYEATATYEPEAGEAPAHTYHWLYTMRALGELRTGMGELTADYPAAMAFKTGSTTNYVVYNYDDVARSVTFSDGTVIEAAANAFAIEQL
;
A
#
# COMPACT_ATOMS: atom_id res chain seq x y z
N PHE A 1 33.29 -84.65 27.56
CA PHE A 1 32.20 -84.95 26.64
C PHE A 1 31.87 -83.67 25.90
N VAL A 2 32.26 -83.67 24.62
CA VAL A 2 31.88 -82.77 23.52
C VAL A 2 31.86 -81.27 23.82
N THR A 3 33.04 -80.69 23.63
CA THR A 3 33.27 -79.36 23.06
C THR A 3 32.49 -79.19 21.76
N VAL A 4 31.65 -78.16 21.70
CA VAL A 4 31.30 -77.45 20.48
C VAL A 4 31.90 -76.06 20.65
N GLU A 5 32.79 -75.70 19.73
CA GLU A 5 33.49 -74.43 19.65
C GLU A 5 32.50 -73.26 19.61
N ALA A 6 32.85 -72.19 20.34
CA ALA A 6 32.22 -70.89 20.15
C ALA A 6 32.63 -70.36 18.77
N GLU A 7 31.63 -70.04 17.95
CA GLU A 7 31.82 -69.10 16.85
C GLU A 7 32.33 -67.76 17.43
N PRO A 8 33.14 -67.00 16.69
CA PRO A 8 33.76 -65.79 17.20
C PRO A 8 32.68 -64.78 17.59
N GLU A 9 32.85 -64.10 18.73
CA GLU A 9 32.15 -62.83 18.93
C GLU A 9 32.55 -61.91 17.77
N ASP A 10 31.56 -61.51 16.96
CA ASP A 10 31.73 -60.39 16.06
C ASP A 10 32.22 -59.19 16.88
N PRO A 11 33.21 -58.42 16.40
CA PRO A 11 33.61 -57.18 17.07
C PRO A 11 32.38 -56.29 17.26
N PRO A 12 32.34 -55.45 18.31
CA PRO A 12 31.26 -54.47 18.42
C PRO A 12 31.21 -53.69 17.11
N PRO A 13 30.02 -53.46 16.52
CA PRO A 13 29.93 -52.90 15.19
C PRO A 13 30.72 -51.59 15.17
N THR A 14 31.72 -51.53 14.30
CA THR A 14 32.30 -50.27 13.84
C THR A 14 31.24 -49.60 12.97
N GLY A 15 30.20 -49.05 13.60
CA GLY A 15 29.10 -48.38 12.91
C GLY A 15 29.61 -47.19 12.09
N GLY A 16 28.89 -46.87 11.01
CA GLY A 16 29.19 -45.70 10.16
C GLY A 16 30.06 -45.97 8.93
N ASP A 17 30.03 -47.18 8.38
CA ASP A 17 30.62 -47.47 7.05
C ASP A 17 29.52 -47.71 5.98
N ASP A 18 28.25 -47.48 6.33
CA ASP A 18 27.16 -47.44 5.35
C ASP A 18 27.28 -46.13 4.56
N PRO A 19 27.40 -46.17 3.21
CA PRO A 19 27.52 -44.97 2.40
C PRO A 19 26.31 -44.04 2.46
N THR A 20 25.18 -44.49 3.03
CA THR A 20 23.96 -43.70 3.20
C THR A 20 23.84 -43.03 4.57
N ASP A 21 24.76 -43.30 5.51
CA ASP A 21 24.78 -42.60 6.80
C ASP A 21 25.29 -41.17 6.61
N GLN A 22 24.60 -40.19 7.22
CA GLN A 22 25.11 -38.83 7.30
C GLN A 22 25.94 -38.67 8.58
N LEU A 23 27.26 -38.59 8.43
CA LEU A 23 28.19 -38.47 9.55
C LEU A 23 28.15 -37.07 10.19
N VAL A 24 28.42 -37.01 11.49
CA VAL A 24 28.62 -35.77 12.27
C VAL A 24 30.00 -35.77 12.90
N PHE A 25 30.38 -36.83 13.63
CA PHE A 25 31.69 -36.95 14.28
C PHE A 25 32.13 -38.41 14.34
N LYS A 26 33.33 -38.72 13.85
CA LYS A 26 33.93 -40.07 13.88
C LYS A 26 35.46 -39.99 13.87
N ASN A 27 36.13 -40.83 14.67
CA ASN A 27 37.59 -40.94 14.72
C ASN A 27 38.31 -39.59 14.95
N GLY A 28 37.78 -38.76 15.86
CA GLY A 28 38.37 -37.47 16.21
C GLY A 28 38.12 -36.33 15.22
N VAL A 29 37.30 -36.55 14.18
CA VAL A 29 37.05 -35.59 13.10
C VAL A 29 35.55 -35.28 13.00
N VAL A 30 35.22 -34.00 12.88
CA VAL A 30 33.87 -33.51 12.52
C VAL A 30 33.70 -33.62 11.02
N ASP A 31 32.56 -34.15 10.56
CA ASP A 31 32.26 -34.26 9.14
C ASP A 31 32.16 -32.88 8.48
N GLY A 32 32.59 -32.80 7.20
CA GLY A 32 32.67 -31.53 6.48
C GLY A 32 31.32 -30.83 6.26
N LEU A 33 30.21 -31.56 6.39
CA LEU A 33 28.87 -30.96 6.36
C LEU A 33 28.59 -30.08 7.59
N TRP A 34 29.21 -30.38 8.74
CA TRP A 34 29.08 -29.62 9.99
C TRP A 34 30.28 -28.67 10.15
N ASP A 35 30.42 -27.78 9.16
CA ASP A 35 31.54 -26.87 8.97
C ASP A 35 31.67 -25.78 10.05
N GLY A 36 30.62 -25.55 10.86
CA GLY A 36 30.66 -24.73 12.06
C GLY A 36 31.44 -25.38 13.21
N GLY A 37 31.73 -26.68 13.11
CA GLY A 37 32.60 -27.42 14.02
C GLY A 37 31.97 -27.67 15.40
N ILE A 38 32.81 -27.78 16.42
CA ILE A 38 32.41 -28.09 17.80
C ILE A 38 32.25 -26.81 18.59
N ASN A 39 31.04 -26.59 19.12
CA ASN A 39 30.67 -25.40 19.86
C ASN A 39 30.08 -25.78 21.23
N GLY A 40 30.08 -24.84 22.16
CA GLY A 40 29.45 -25.02 23.46
C GLY A 40 28.75 -23.75 23.94
N TRP A 41 27.67 -23.94 24.69
CA TRP A 41 26.92 -22.87 25.33
C TRP A 41 27.10 -22.97 26.85
N ASP A 42 27.08 -21.83 27.54
CA ASP A 42 27.28 -21.75 28.98
C ASP A 42 26.37 -20.68 29.61
N GLU A 43 25.66 -21.02 30.67
CA GLU A 43 24.82 -20.11 31.47
C GLU A 43 25.56 -18.86 31.98
N HIS A 44 26.90 -18.90 32.05
CA HIS A 44 27.69 -17.72 32.41
C HIS A 44 27.63 -16.60 31.36
N ASP A 45 27.48 -16.94 30.07
CA ASP A 45 27.35 -15.99 28.96
C ASP A 45 26.48 -16.60 27.86
N TYR A 46 25.17 -16.33 27.90
CA TYR A 46 24.22 -16.76 26.86
C TYR A 46 24.36 -15.98 25.54
N THR A 47 25.19 -14.93 25.51
CA THR A 47 25.33 -14.08 24.32
C THR A 47 26.47 -14.49 23.41
N ASN A 48 27.40 -15.34 23.87
CA ASN A 48 28.51 -15.85 23.07
C ASN A 48 28.74 -17.33 23.33
N ASP A 49 28.72 -18.14 22.28
CA ASP A 49 29.13 -19.54 22.34
C ASP A 49 30.66 -19.67 22.35
N CYS A 50 31.18 -20.71 22.99
CA CYS A 50 32.57 -21.10 22.84
C CYS A 50 32.71 -21.94 21.56
N SER A 51 33.38 -21.39 20.54
CA SER A 51 33.45 -22.00 19.21
C SER A 51 34.84 -22.52 18.89
N ASN A 52 34.95 -23.83 18.66
CA ASN A 52 36.17 -24.51 18.21
C ASN A 52 37.43 -24.26 19.08
N ASP A 53 37.24 -23.94 20.36
CA ASP A 53 38.33 -23.53 21.27
C ASP A 53 38.59 -24.54 22.42
N GLY A 54 37.92 -25.69 22.41
CA GLY A 54 38.00 -26.71 23.44
C GLY A 54 37.30 -26.33 24.76
N GLY A 55 36.46 -25.30 24.74
CA GLY A 55 35.80 -24.71 25.91
C GLY A 55 36.64 -23.67 26.62
N ALA A 56 37.69 -23.12 25.99
CA ALA A 56 38.52 -22.08 26.60
C ALA A 56 37.73 -20.83 27.00
N SER A 57 36.66 -20.51 26.26
CA SER A 57 35.77 -19.38 26.52
C SER A 57 34.56 -19.75 27.38
N CYS A 58 34.35 -21.04 27.71
CA CYS A 58 33.25 -21.52 28.53
C CYS A 58 33.74 -22.01 29.91
N PRO A 59 33.41 -21.35 31.02
CA PRO A 59 33.89 -21.76 32.34
C PRO A 59 33.33 -23.09 32.86
N ASN A 60 32.20 -23.56 32.35
CA ASN A 60 31.47 -24.72 32.89
C ASN A 60 31.51 -25.97 31.99
N ILE A 61 32.02 -25.87 30.78
CA ILE A 61 32.18 -27.00 29.85
C ILE A 61 33.48 -26.90 29.06
N ALA A 62 34.16 -28.04 28.92
CA ALA A 62 35.37 -28.18 28.10
C ALA A 62 35.29 -29.47 27.27
N TRP A 63 35.97 -29.47 26.12
CA TRP A 63 36.10 -30.66 25.29
C TRP A 63 37.48 -30.81 24.67
N GLU A 64 37.89 -32.06 24.48
CA GLU A 64 39.15 -32.41 23.84
C GLU A 64 39.03 -33.75 23.11
N VAL A 65 39.73 -33.88 21.98
CA VAL A 65 39.89 -35.18 21.32
C VAL A 65 41.01 -35.95 22.02
N ILE A 66 40.71 -37.15 22.48
CA ILE A 66 41.63 -38.01 23.20
C ILE A 66 41.66 -39.41 22.60
N ASN A 67 42.78 -40.11 22.80
CA ASN A 67 42.91 -41.50 22.38
C ASN A 67 42.37 -42.44 23.47
N ASP A 68 41.19 -43.02 23.26
CA ASP A 68 40.60 -44.10 24.06
C ASP A 68 41.12 -45.47 23.58
N SER A 69 41.44 -46.35 24.52
CA SER A 69 42.04 -47.66 24.21
C SER A 69 41.14 -48.57 23.37
N ASP A 70 39.82 -48.34 23.42
CA ASP A 70 38.83 -49.23 22.83
C ASP A 70 38.29 -48.67 21.50
N ARG A 71 38.31 -47.34 21.32
CA ARG A 71 37.68 -46.64 20.17
C ARG A 71 38.62 -45.72 19.37
N GLY A 72 39.89 -45.58 19.77
CA GLY A 72 40.80 -44.64 19.11
C GLY A 72 40.49 -43.20 19.50
N ASP A 73 40.52 -42.28 18.54
CA ASP A 73 40.32 -40.86 18.84
C ASP A 73 38.83 -40.53 19.03
N VAL A 74 38.46 -40.12 20.24
CA VAL A 74 37.09 -39.82 20.67
C VAL A 74 36.98 -38.44 21.29
N LEU A 75 35.78 -37.86 21.34
CA LEU A 75 35.55 -36.55 21.96
C LEU A 75 35.24 -36.73 23.46
N GLN A 76 36.09 -36.24 24.34
CA GLN A 76 35.82 -36.16 25.77
C GLN A 76 35.21 -34.81 26.12
N ILE A 77 34.08 -34.83 26.83
CA ILE A 77 33.31 -33.68 27.28
C ILE A 77 33.37 -33.65 28.81
N THR A 78 33.78 -32.52 29.37
CA THR A 78 34.00 -32.32 30.81
C THR A 78 33.18 -31.16 31.34
N HIS A 79 32.27 -31.44 32.27
CA HIS A 79 31.55 -30.41 33.02
C HIS A 79 32.32 -30.02 34.29
N ALA A 80 32.40 -28.72 34.59
CA ALA A 80 33.21 -28.19 35.69
C ALA A 80 32.65 -28.47 37.10
N GLY A 81 31.42 -28.99 37.22
CA GLY A 81 30.79 -29.30 38.51
C GLY A 81 30.22 -28.11 39.28
N SER A 82 30.02 -26.98 38.60
CA SER A 82 29.37 -25.77 39.14
C SER A 82 27.84 -25.86 39.20
N ASN A 83 27.23 -26.93 38.66
CA ASN A 83 25.79 -27.11 38.49
C ASN A 83 25.11 -25.98 37.68
N LYS A 84 25.88 -25.33 36.80
CA LYS A 84 25.39 -24.32 35.85
C LYS A 84 25.12 -24.96 34.50
N ARG A 85 24.08 -24.51 33.81
CA ARG A 85 23.71 -25.11 32.53
C ARG A 85 24.82 -24.88 31.51
N ALA A 86 25.30 -25.96 30.90
CA ALA A 86 26.25 -25.90 29.80
C ALA A 86 26.16 -27.17 28.96
N GLY A 87 26.37 -27.05 27.66
CA GLY A 87 26.25 -28.15 26.72
C GLY A 87 27.10 -27.94 25.48
N LEU A 88 27.32 -29.03 24.74
CA LEU A 88 28.13 -29.06 23.53
C LEU A 88 27.25 -29.36 22.33
N TYR A 89 27.58 -28.79 21.17
CA TYR A 89 26.92 -29.11 19.92
C TYR A 89 27.85 -29.04 18.71
N PHE A 90 27.47 -29.74 17.65
CA PHE A 90 28.09 -29.62 16.31
C PHE A 90 27.21 -28.72 15.46
N SER A 91 27.75 -27.74 14.75
CA SER A 91 26.95 -26.77 13.98
C SER A 91 27.36 -26.65 12.52
N VAL A 92 26.51 -26.03 11.72
CA VAL A 92 26.83 -25.53 10.37
C VAL A 92 27.06 -24.02 10.39
N THR A 93 27.74 -23.49 9.37
CA THR A 93 27.86 -22.06 9.12
C THR A 93 26.73 -21.55 8.22
N GLY A 94 26.28 -20.31 8.44
CA GLY A 94 25.17 -19.69 7.70
C GLY A 94 23.78 -20.10 8.19
N ASP A 95 22.76 -19.75 7.41
CA ASP A 95 21.33 -19.80 7.82
C ASP A 95 20.49 -20.87 7.08
N GLN A 96 21.13 -21.71 6.26
CA GLN A 96 20.43 -22.70 5.41
C GLN A 96 20.19 -24.05 6.12
N GLY A 97 20.98 -24.40 7.15
CA GLY A 97 20.88 -25.69 7.83
C GLY A 97 21.29 -26.88 6.95
N VAL A 98 21.00 -28.09 7.44
CA VAL A 98 21.16 -29.35 6.72
C VAL A 98 19.79 -29.98 6.51
N ASP A 99 19.49 -30.37 5.27
CA ASP A 99 18.30 -31.16 4.96
C ASP A 99 18.53 -32.63 5.36
N LEU A 100 17.81 -33.04 6.40
CA LEU A 100 17.77 -34.39 6.94
C LEU A 100 16.42 -35.07 6.69
N THR A 101 15.59 -34.57 5.76
CA THR A 101 14.25 -35.12 5.45
C THR A 101 14.32 -36.59 5.06
N GLY A 102 15.35 -36.98 4.29
CA GLY A 102 15.61 -38.38 3.94
C GLY A 102 15.83 -39.30 5.15
N PHE A 103 16.09 -38.77 6.35
CA PHE A 103 16.26 -39.55 7.58
C PHE A 103 15.02 -39.55 8.48
N GLN A 104 13.86 -39.05 8.05
CA GLN A 104 12.66 -38.93 8.90
C GLN A 104 12.20 -40.25 9.54
N ASN A 105 12.37 -41.37 8.83
CA ASN A 105 12.07 -42.73 9.31
C ASN A 105 13.25 -43.38 10.06
N GLY A 106 14.38 -42.68 10.09
CA GLY A 106 15.64 -43.07 10.67
C GLY A 106 15.82 -42.58 12.11
N ARG A 107 17.08 -42.34 12.47
CA ARG A 107 17.49 -42.03 13.85
C ARG A 107 18.83 -41.32 13.89
N VAL A 108 19.07 -40.54 14.94
CA VAL A 108 20.40 -40.09 15.34
C VAL A 108 21.04 -41.16 16.24
N GLU A 109 22.24 -41.60 15.90
CA GLU A 109 23.02 -42.57 16.67
C GLU A 109 24.34 -41.97 17.13
N PHE A 110 24.77 -42.32 18.35
CA PHE A 110 26.09 -42.00 18.88
C PHE A 110 26.50 -43.05 19.92
N ASP A 111 27.81 -43.27 20.04
CA ASP A 111 28.38 -44.06 21.12
C ASP A 111 28.76 -43.16 22.29
N ILE A 112 28.51 -43.58 23.52
CA ILE A 112 28.81 -42.82 24.74
C ILE A 112 29.43 -43.68 25.84
N LYS A 113 30.37 -43.11 26.59
CA LYS A 113 30.98 -43.73 27.78
C LYS A 113 31.14 -42.67 28.88
N VAL A 114 30.50 -42.86 30.02
CA VAL A 114 30.64 -41.96 31.16
C VAL A 114 31.87 -42.39 31.97
N VAL A 115 32.86 -41.50 32.05
CA VAL A 115 34.15 -41.74 32.71
C VAL A 115 34.03 -41.52 34.22
N SER A 116 33.30 -40.48 34.62
CA SER A 116 33.06 -40.14 36.03
C SER A 116 31.85 -39.20 36.16
N GLY A 117 31.23 -39.18 37.34
CA GLY A 117 30.10 -38.29 37.65
C GLY A 117 28.74 -38.95 37.50
N ASP A 118 27.70 -38.13 37.33
CA ASP A 118 26.32 -38.58 37.10
C ASP A 118 26.15 -38.95 35.63
N ALA A 119 25.61 -40.15 35.39
CA ALA A 119 25.46 -40.71 34.06
C ALA A 119 24.19 -40.28 33.32
N ASN A 120 23.33 -39.45 33.92
CA ASN A 120 22.16 -38.93 33.23
C ASN A 120 22.55 -37.96 32.12
N ILE A 121 22.14 -38.25 30.89
CA ILE A 121 22.46 -37.48 29.68
C ILE A 121 21.17 -36.94 29.05
N THR A 122 21.23 -35.70 28.57
CA THR A 122 20.18 -35.07 27.78
C THR A 122 20.76 -34.65 26.42
N MET A 123 19.95 -34.77 25.37
CA MET A 123 20.29 -34.27 24.04
C MET A 123 19.12 -33.49 23.40
N LYS A 124 19.40 -32.79 22.29
CA LYS A 124 18.39 -32.27 21.35
C LYS A 124 19.01 -32.04 19.97
N LEU A 125 18.16 -31.69 19.00
CA LEU A 125 18.53 -31.09 17.72
C LEU A 125 17.84 -29.73 17.58
N ASP A 126 18.46 -28.79 16.90
CA ASP A 126 17.93 -27.47 16.59
C ASP A 126 17.89 -27.25 15.06
N CYS A 127 16.99 -26.36 14.60
CA CYS A 127 16.78 -25.97 13.19
C CYS A 127 16.65 -24.44 13.06
N TYR A 128 17.55 -23.73 13.76
CA TYR A 128 17.54 -22.29 14.05
C TYR A 128 16.41 -21.84 14.99
N TRP A 129 16.75 -21.07 16.02
CA TRP A 129 15.78 -20.61 17.00
C TRP A 129 14.58 -19.90 16.33
N PRO A 130 13.32 -20.23 16.69
CA PRO A 130 12.90 -21.08 17.81
C PRO A 130 12.75 -22.59 17.52
N CYS A 131 13.09 -23.04 16.32
CA CYS A 131 12.92 -24.42 15.84
C CYS A 131 13.85 -25.41 16.56
N THR A 132 13.29 -26.42 17.23
CA THR A 132 14.04 -27.39 18.06
C THR A 132 13.25 -28.67 18.30
N SER A 133 13.93 -29.79 18.52
CA SER A 133 13.32 -31.05 18.99
C SER A 133 12.89 -31.00 20.46
N GLY A 134 13.26 -29.94 21.18
CA GLY A 134 13.19 -29.88 22.64
C GLY A 134 14.16 -30.84 23.34
N ASP A 135 14.30 -30.67 24.66
CA ASP A 135 15.20 -31.47 25.50
C ASP A 135 14.73 -32.93 25.63
N GLN A 136 15.58 -33.88 25.20
CA GLN A 136 15.35 -35.31 25.29
C GLN A 136 16.21 -35.91 26.42
N ASN A 137 15.59 -36.18 27.57
CA ASN A 137 16.27 -36.82 28.68
C ASN A 137 16.39 -38.33 28.43
N LEU A 138 17.62 -38.80 28.19
CA LEU A 138 17.92 -40.19 27.87
C LEU A 138 18.16 -41.07 29.12
N GLY A 139 18.25 -40.45 30.30
CA GLY A 139 18.56 -41.15 31.54
C GLY A 139 20.03 -41.61 31.62
N PRO A 140 20.34 -42.60 32.47
CA PRO A 140 21.71 -43.01 32.75
C PRO A 140 22.31 -43.83 31.60
N LEU A 141 23.35 -43.31 30.95
CA LEU A 141 24.05 -43.94 29.82
C LEU A 141 25.54 -44.19 30.11
N GLY A 142 26.16 -45.15 29.44
CA GLY A 142 27.61 -45.34 29.39
C GLY A 142 28.28 -45.70 30.72
N VAL A 143 27.53 -46.20 31.71
CA VAL A 143 28.01 -46.47 33.08
C VAL A 143 29.00 -47.64 33.15
N ASN A 144 28.82 -48.64 32.28
CA ASN A 144 29.60 -49.89 32.29
C ASN A 144 30.57 -50.02 31.11
N GLY A 145 30.93 -48.90 30.48
CA GLY A 145 31.76 -48.88 29.26
C GLY A 145 31.05 -48.13 28.13
N TRP A 146 31.51 -48.37 26.90
CA TRP A 146 30.89 -47.80 25.70
C TRP A 146 29.49 -48.39 25.48
N GLU A 147 28.51 -47.53 25.28
CA GLU A 147 27.12 -47.84 24.99
C GLU A 147 26.71 -47.13 23.69
N SER A 148 26.06 -47.84 22.78
CA SER A 148 25.48 -47.25 21.57
C SER A 148 24.07 -46.77 21.86
N VAL A 149 23.82 -45.50 21.56
CA VAL A 149 22.54 -44.82 21.77
C VAL A 149 21.94 -44.51 20.41
N ALA A 150 20.64 -44.74 20.28
CA ALA A 150 19.90 -44.55 19.06
C ALA A 150 18.56 -43.89 19.38
N VAL A 151 18.35 -42.66 18.88
CA VAL A 151 17.14 -41.87 19.13
C VAL A 151 16.38 -41.69 17.81
N PRO A 152 15.18 -42.29 17.66
CA PRO A 152 14.45 -42.22 16.40
C PRO A 152 13.94 -40.81 16.13
N PHE A 153 13.92 -40.37 14.87
CA PHE A 153 13.42 -39.04 14.50
C PHE A 153 11.95 -38.84 14.85
N THR A 154 11.15 -39.91 14.88
CA THR A 154 9.75 -39.85 15.38
C THR A 154 9.63 -39.38 16.84
N GLN A 155 10.70 -39.44 17.62
CA GLN A 155 10.77 -38.89 18.98
C GLN A 155 11.14 -37.39 18.99
N LEU A 156 11.75 -36.89 17.91
CA LEU A 156 12.36 -35.56 17.81
C LEU A 156 11.53 -34.54 17.02
N THR A 157 10.45 -34.96 16.33
CA THR A 157 9.85 -34.25 15.18
C THR A 157 8.45 -33.61 15.32
N PRO A 158 7.89 -33.22 16.49
CA PRO A 158 6.71 -32.35 16.45
C PRO A 158 7.04 -30.93 15.94
N ASP A 159 8.18 -30.37 16.36
CA ASP A 159 8.55 -28.95 16.18
C ASP A 159 9.94 -28.76 15.52
N LEU A 160 10.56 -29.85 15.07
CA LEU A 160 11.86 -29.86 14.38
C LEU A 160 11.64 -29.90 12.86
N ASP A 161 12.03 -28.83 12.17
CA ASP A 161 12.08 -28.75 10.71
C ASP A 161 13.30 -29.50 10.17
N LEU A 162 13.06 -30.66 9.56
CA LEU A 162 14.12 -31.51 9.01
C LEU A 162 14.81 -30.92 7.79
N THR A 163 14.24 -29.92 7.12
CA THR A 163 14.83 -29.32 5.92
C THR A 163 16.01 -28.40 6.22
N LYS A 164 16.14 -27.95 7.48
CA LYS A 164 17.10 -26.91 7.90
C LYS A 164 17.73 -27.16 9.27
N VAL A 165 18.00 -28.43 9.61
CA VAL A 165 18.63 -28.79 10.90
C VAL A 165 20.01 -28.15 11.01
N ASN A 166 20.23 -27.29 12.00
CA ASN A 166 21.47 -26.52 12.12
C ASN A 166 22.45 -27.07 13.17
N THR A 167 22.05 -28.11 13.89
CA THR A 167 22.93 -28.81 14.84
C THR A 167 22.97 -30.33 14.59
N GLY A 168 24.17 -30.91 14.50
CA GLY A 168 24.34 -32.35 14.26
C GLY A 168 24.04 -33.22 15.48
N LEU A 169 24.27 -32.67 16.68
CA LEU A 169 23.85 -33.20 17.97
C LEU A 169 24.10 -32.11 19.01
N VAL A 170 23.12 -31.78 19.86
CA VAL A 170 23.34 -31.00 21.09
C VAL A 170 23.28 -31.96 22.27
N ILE A 171 24.29 -31.98 23.15
CA ILE A 171 24.39 -32.97 24.23
C ILE A 171 25.04 -32.43 25.52
N TRP A 172 24.53 -32.84 26.68
CA TRP A 172 25.07 -32.49 27.99
C TRP A 172 24.71 -33.50 29.09
N ALA A 173 25.42 -33.43 30.21
CA ALA A 173 25.03 -34.14 31.43
C ALA A 173 23.82 -33.44 32.07
N THR A 174 22.69 -34.15 32.21
CA THR A 174 21.39 -33.58 32.61
C THR A 174 21.44 -32.76 33.90
N ASN A 175 22.26 -33.18 34.86
CA ASN A 175 22.37 -32.55 36.17
C ASN A 175 23.49 -31.49 36.26
N PHE A 176 24.25 -31.26 35.17
CA PHE A 176 25.34 -30.27 35.08
C PHE A 176 26.40 -30.36 36.19
N GLY A 177 26.51 -31.53 36.83
CA GLY A 177 27.51 -31.83 37.85
C GLY A 177 28.91 -32.00 37.24
N SER A 178 29.86 -32.55 38.00
CA SER A 178 31.23 -32.78 37.52
C SER A 178 31.33 -34.03 36.62
N THR A 179 30.38 -34.20 35.70
CA THR A 179 30.34 -35.36 34.81
C THR A 179 31.38 -35.23 33.71
N VAL A 180 32.09 -36.31 33.45
CA VAL A 180 33.00 -36.46 32.31
C VAL A 180 32.51 -37.64 31.51
N PHE A 181 32.20 -37.40 30.24
CA PHE A 181 31.76 -38.46 29.32
C PHE A 181 32.46 -38.31 27.97
N ARG A 182 32.51 -39.40 27.23
CA ARG A 182 33.13 -39.49 25.90
C ARG A 182 32.09 -39.86 24.88
N ILE A 183 32.15 -39.27 23.70
CA ILE A 183 31.30 -39.63 22.56
C ILE A 183 32.13 -39.96 21.33
N ASP A 184 31.60 -40.86 20.49
CA ASP A 184 32.16 -41.25 19.20
C ASP A 184 31.04 -41.73 18.25
N ASN A 185 31.34 -41.88 16.97
CA ASN A 185 30.42 -42.37 15.93
C ASN A 185 29.05 -41.66 15.89
N VAL A 186 29.04 -40.32 15.99
CA VAL A 186 27.82 -39.51 15.87
C VAL A 186 27.39 -39.44 14.41
N ARG A 187 26.16 -39.88 14.10
CA ARG A 187 25.63 -39.99 12.73
C ARG A 187 24.11 -40.05 12.67
N PHE A 188 23.55 -39.69 11.53
CA PHE A 188 22.17 -39.99 11.17
C PHE A 188 22.15 -41.24 10.30
N THR A 189 21.23 -42.17 10.61
CA THR A 189 21.12 -43.49 9.96
C THR A 189 19.68 -43.76 9.54
N GLY A 190 19.50 -44.64 8.55
CA GLY A 190 18.19 -45.02 8.04
C GLY A 190 17.65 -44.05 6.98
N TYR A 191 18.50 -43.64 6.05
CA TYR A 191 18.11 -42.85 4.89
C TYR A 191 17.07 -43.58 4.04
N ASP A 192 16.04 -42.86 3.64
CA ASP A 192 14.90 -43.29 2.85
C ASP A 192 14.76 -42.32 1.67
N GLU A 193 15.12 -42.78 0.46
CA GLU A 193 15.12 -41.95 -0.76
C GLU A 193 13.71 -41.54 -1.20
N ASP A 194 12.68 -42.23 -0.69
CA ASP A 194 11.25 -41.99 -0.99
C ASP A 194 10.56 -41.19 0.13
N ALA A 195 11.32 -40.67 1.11
CA ALA A 195 10.79 -39.88 2.22
C ALA A 195 10.35 -38.48 1.78
N GLU A 196 9.04 -38.29 1.59
CA GLU A 196 8.42 -36.95 1.49
C GLU A 196 8.42 -36.26 2.87
N PRO A 197 8.69 -34.94 2.96
CA PRO A 197 8.64 -34.21 4.23
C PRO A 197 7.31 -34.44 4.94
N PRO A 198 7.25 -34.40 6.29
CA PRO A 198 5.98 -34.44 7.00
C PRO A 198 5.19 -33.19 6.64
N THR A 199 4.36 -33.34 5.62
CA THR A 199 3.23 -32.45 5.38
C THR A 199 2.29 -32.71 6.55
N ASN A 200 2.23 -31.78 7.50
CA ASN A 200 0.90 -31.36 7.87
C ASN A 200 0.35 -30.75 6.58
N PRO A 201 -0.56 -31.42 5.84
CA PRO A 201 -1.17 -30.74 4.71
C PRO A 201 -1.74 -29.44 5.28
N PRO A 202 -1.41 -28.27 4.70
CA PRO A 202 -2.07 -27.04 5.09
C PRO A 202 -3.58 -27.31 5.03
N PRO A 203 -4.38 -26.77 5.97
CA PRO A 203 -5.81 -27.08 6.06
C PRO A 203 -6.43 -27.03 4.67
N SER A 204 -6.79 -28.20 4.13
CA SER A 204 -7.33 -28.29 2.78
C SER A 204 -8.72 -27.66 2.80
N VAL A 205 -8.80 -26.43 2.33
CA VAL A 205 -10.07 -25.75 2.11
C VAL A 205 -10.61 -26.16 0.74
N ASP A 206 -11.92 -26.36 0.61
CA ASP A 206 -12.51 -26.51 -0.72
C ASP A 206 -12.46 -25.14 -1.40
N PHE A 207 -11.86 -25.08 -2.59
CA PHE A 207 -11.73 -23.85 -3.39
C PHE A 207 -12.14 -24.09 -4.83
N LYS A 208 -12.53 -23.03 -5.53
CA LYS A 208 -12.71 -23.03 -6.97
C LYS A 208 -11.76 -22.03 -7.60
N LEU A 209 -10.93 -22.52 -8.50
CA LEU A 209 -10.10 -21.66 -9.34
C LEU A 209 -10.89 -21.15 -10.54
N THR A 210 -10.64 -19.89 -10.87
CA THR A 210 -10.99 -19.33 -12.17
C THR A 210 -9.71 -19.17 -12.99
N PRO A 211 -9.50 -19.98 -14.05
CA PRO A 211 -8.36 -19.84 -14.95
C PRO A 211 -8.40 -18.56 -15.76
N MET A 212 -7.24 -17.95 -15.97
CA MET A 212 -7.02 -16.66 -16.64
C MET A 212 -5.76 -16.76 -17.52
N GLY A 213 -5.88 -17.43 -18.67
CA GLY A 213 -4.72 -17.84 -19.46
C GLY A 213 -3.93 -18.93 -18.74
N LEU A 214 -2.63 -18.70 -18.49
CA LEU A 214 -1.81 -19.55 -17.60
C LEU A 214 -1.99 -19.23 -16.11
N GLY A 215 -2.52 -18.06 -15.77
CA GLY A 215 -2.78 -17.66 -14.40
C GLY A 215 -4.12 -18.14 -13.87
N SER A 216 -4.38 -17.86 -12.60
CA SER A 216 -5.67 -18.11 -11.96
C SER A 216 -5.86 -17.27 -10.70
N TYR A 217 -7.12 -17.11 -10.29
CA TYR A 217 -7.46 -16.61 -8.96
C TYR A 217 -8.42 -17.59 -8.27
N SER A 218 -8.45 -17.53 -6.94
CA SER A 218 -9.30 -18.36 -6.11
C SER A 218 -10.57 -17.61 -5.67
N ASP A 219 -11.65 -18.33 -5.40
CA ASP A 219 -12.84 -17.80 -4.70
C ASP A 219 -12.77 -17.93 -3.17
N THR A 220 -11.70 -18.55 -2.68
CA THR A 220 -11.56 -18.96 -1.28
C THR A 220 -10.17 -18.56 -0.78
N ILE A 221 -10.12 -18.01 0.43
CA ILE A 221 -8.87 -17.73 1.15
C ILE A 221 -8.41 -19.00 1.85
N ASN A 222 -7.15 -19.39 1.65
CA ASN A 222 -6.52 -20.46 2.39
C ASN A 222 -6.34 -20.02 3.86
N PRO A 223 -6.90 -20.74 4.86
CA PRO A 223 -6.70 -20.38 6.27
C PRO A 223 -5.24 -20.37 6.72
N ALA A 224 -4.35 -21.07 6.01
CA ALA A 224 -2.90 -21.00 6.23
C ALA A 224 -2.30 -19.63 5.86
N SER A 225 -3.02 -18.80 5.10
CA SER A 225 -2.65 -17.40 4.83
C SER A 225 -2.90 -16.49 6.03
N TYR A 226 -3.71 -16.88 7.02
CA TYR A 226 -4.02 -15.98 8.13
C TYR A 226 -2.75 -15.54 8.88
N ARG A 227 -2.73 -14.28 9.33
CA ARG A 227 -1.60 -13.68 10.05
C ARG A 227 -2.08 -12.95 11.30
N CYS A 228 -1.15 -12.61 12.17
CA CYS A 228 -1.43 -11.86 13.40
C CYS A 228 -0.47 -10.70 13.58
N ALA A 229 -1.02 -9.53 13.90
CA ALA A 229 -0.26 -8.33 14.24
C ALA A 229 -0.34 -8.03 15.74
N GLU A 230 0.82 -7.81 16.37
CA GLU A 230 0.92 -7.36 17.77
C GLU A 230 0.94 -5.81 17.84
N ASP A 231 -0.23 -5.19 17.93
CA ASP A 231 -0.38 -3.73 18.02
C ASP A 231 -1.41 -3.34 19.08
N TYR A 232 -0.93 -3.13 20.31
CA TYR A 232 -1.77 -2.90 21.51
C TYR A 232 -2.88 -3.97 21.71
N GLY A 233 -2.67 -5.16 21.15
CA GLY A 233 -3.59 -6.29 21.04
C GLY A 233 -3.03 -7.31 20.03
N PHE A 234 -3.74 -8.42 19.81
CA PHE A 234 -3.32 -9.46 18.87
C PHE A 234 -4.37 -9.58 17.77
N TRP A 235 -4.16 -8.92 16.64
CA TRP A 235 -5.20 -8.74 15.63
C TRP A 235 -5.00 -9.67 14.45
N LEU A 236 -6.05 -10.43 14.11
CA LEU A 236 -6.10 -11.22 12.88
C LEU A 236 -6.08 -10.28 11.66
N TYR A 237 -5.23 -10.59 10.69
CA TYR A 237 -5.21 -9.99 9.37
C TYR A 237 -4.92 -11.06 8.31
N ASN A 238 -4.91 -10.67 7.04
CA ASN A 238 -4.77 -11.52 5.85
C ASN A 238 -5.90 -12.57 5.73
N ALA A 239 -7.11 -12.16 6.14
CA ALA A 239 -8.27 -13.04 6.30
C ALA A 239 -9.52 -12.47 5.60
N GLY A 240 -9.32 -11.60 4.61
CA GLY A 240 -10.38 -10.95 3.85
C GLY A 240 -10.93 -9.69 4.49
N VAL A 241 -12.05 -9.19 3.96
CA VAL A 241 -12.71 -8.00 4.51
C VAL A 241 -13.45 -8.37 5.79
N ILE A 242 -12.79 -8.20 6.94
CA ILE A 242 -13.29 -8.61 8.25
C ILE A 242 -13.37 -7.45 9.24
N GLY A 243 -14.14 -7.63 10.31
CA GLY A 243 -14.05 -6.75 11.48
C GLY A 243 -12.80 -7.00 12.30
N ALA A 244 -12.41 -6.03 13.14
CA ALA A 244 -11.32 -6.21 14.10
C ALA A 244 -11.56 -7.47 14.96
N THR A 245 -10.64 -8.42 14.88
CA THR A 245 -10.75 -9.73 15.52
C THR A 245 -9.53 -9.93 16.42
N ASP A 246 -9.73 -9.79 17.73
CA ASP A 246 -8.69 -10.03 18.74
C ASP A 246 -8.53 -11.54 18.97
N LEU A 247 -7.34 -12.06 18.69
CA LEU A 247 -6.96 -13.46 18.89
C LEU A 247 -6.54 -13.74 20.33
N GLY A 248 -6.30 -12.70 21.15
CA GLY A 248 -5.73 -12.78 22.50
C GLY A 248 -4.25 -13.16 22.54
N THR A 249 -3.75 -13.89 21.54
CA THR A 249 -2.34 -14.18 21.26
C THR A 249 -2.18 -14.62 19.81
N CYS A 250 -1.04 -14.33 19.17
CA CYS A 250 -0.74 -14.80 17.81
C CYS A 250 -0.61 -16.32 17.68
N ALA A 251 -0.51 -17.07 18.79
CA ALA A 251 -0.56 -18.53 18.74
C ALA A 251 -1.93 -19.11 18.30
N ASN A 252 -2.98 -18.29 18.31
CA ASN A 252 -4.36 -18.72 18.02
C ASN A 252 -4.78 -18.50 16.55
N VAL A 253 -3.85 -18.17 15.65
CA VAL A 253 -4.17 -17.87 14.23
C VAL A 253 -4.83 -19.07 13.54
N GLU A 254 -4.35 -20.29 13.78
CA GLU A 254 -4.90 -21.52 13.17
C GLU A 254 -6.34 -21.83 13.64
N ASP A 255 -6.70 -21.37 14.84
CA ASP A 255 -8.05 -21.52 15.42
C ASP A 255 -9.00 -20.39 14.99
N ALA A 256 -8.50 -19.38 14.26
CA ALA A 256 -9.27 -18.20 13.91
C ALA A 256 -10.44 -18.56 12.99
N LYS A 257 -11.61 -17.98 13.30
CA LYS A 257 -12.85 -18.13 12.51
C LYS A 257 -13.34 -16.74 12.11
N PRO A 258 -12.67 -16.09 11.14
CA PRO A 258 -13.02 -14.75 10.73
C PRO A 258 -14.48 -14.67 10.30
N VAL A 259 -15.15 -13.60 10.71
CA VAL A 259 -16.50 -13.29 10.25
C VAL A 259 -16.37 -12.23 9.16
N LYS A 260 -16.68 -12.64 7.93
CA LYS A 260 -16.73 -11.74 6.78
C LYS A 260 -17.66 -10.56 7.07
N LYS A 261 -17.16 -9.37 6.81
CA LYS A 261 -17.93 -8.13 6.91
C LYS A 261 -18.70 -7.95 5.60
N MET A 262 -20.03 -7.90 5.67
CA MET A 262 -20.87 -7.72 4.47
C MET A 262 -21.08 -6.25 4.15
N PRO A 263 -21.09 -5.86 2.86
CA PRO A 263 -21.44 -4.51 2.44
C PRO A 263 -22.84 -4.09 2.94
N GLN A 264 -22.95 -2.86 3.43
CA GLN A 264 -24.21 -2.25 3.87
C GLN A 264 -24.93 -1.60 2.68
N VAL A 265 -25.49 -2.43 1.80
CA VAL A 265 -26.18 -2.02 0.57
C VAL A 265 -27.67 -2.39 0.58
N ASP A 266 -28.48 -1.63 -0.16
CA ASP A 266 -29.88 -1.91 -0.47
C ASP A 266 -30.25 -1.19 -1.79
N GLY A 267 -31.52 -1.21 -2.19
CA GLY A 267 -31.98 -0.44 -3.36
C GLY A 267 -31.26 -0.80 -4.67
N ALA A 268 -30.92 0.22 -5.47
CA ALA A 268 -30.21 0.04 -6.73
C ALA A 268 -28.76 -0.40 -6.53
N ALA A 269 -28.09 0.07 -5.47
CA ALA A 269 -26.72 -0.30 -5.13
C ALA A 269 -26.55 -1.80 -4.87
N ALA A 270 -27.56 -2.48 -4.32
CA ALA A 270 -27.54 -3.93 -4.14
C ALA A 270 -27.51 -4.74 -5.45
N ASN A 271 -27.74 -4.09 -6.59
CA ASN A 271 -27.66 -4.69 -7.93
C ASN A 271 -26.48 -4.15 -8.75
N LYS A 272 -25.61 -3.34 -8.13
CA LYS A 272 -24.38 -2.81 -8.71
C LYS A 272 -23.18 -3.43 -7.99
N HIS A 273 -22.00 -3.33 -8.59
CA HIS A 273 -20.75 -3.72 -7.91
C HIS A 273 -20.51 -2.85 -6.68
N THR A 274 -20.10 -3.45 -5.57
CA THR A 274 -19.85 -2.71 -4.33
C THR A 274 -18.74 -1.67 -4.51
N MET A 275 -19.13 -0.40 -4.59
CA MET A 275 -18.20 0.72 -4.74
C MET A 275 -17.56 1.09 -3.40
N THR A 276 -16.25 1.35 -3.43
CA THR A 276 -15.42 1.77 -2.29
C THR A 276 -14.52 2.93 -2.71
N HIS A 277 -13.66 3.47 -1.82
CA HIS A 277 -12.70 4.53 -2.17
C HIS A 277 -13.35 5.78 -2.81
N ARG A 278 -14.41 6.26 -2.18
CA ARG A 278 -15.09 7.49 -2.56
C ARG A 278 -15.11 8.45 -1.39
N TRP A 279 -15.43 9.71 -1.65
CA TRP A 279 -15.75 10.68 -0.60
C TRP A 279 -16.92 10.25 0.30
N TRP A 280 -17.67 9.21 -0.10
CA TRP A 280 -18.73 8.55 0.66
C TRP A 280 -18.45 7.07 0.98
N GLY A 281 -17.22 6.59 0.79
CA GLY A 281 -16.83 5.17 0.88
C GLY A 281 -17.12 4.49 2.22
N SER A 282 -17.44 5.25 3.28
CA SER A 282 -17.80 4.72 4.59
C SER A 282 -19.20 4.13 4.69
N ILE A 283 -20.13 4.54 3.81
CA ILE A 283 -21.51 4.05 3.82
C ILE A 283 -21.58 2.52 3.67
N PRO A 284 -20.93 1.87 2.68
CA PRO A 284 -21.00 0.41 2.55
C PRO A 284 -20.29 -0.35 3.68
N PHE A 285 -19.45 0.30 4.49
CA PHE A 285 -18.69 -0.37 5.56
C PHE A 285 -19.35 -0.32 6.94
N ALA A 286 -20.22 0.65 7.24
CA ALA A 286 -20.70 0.85 8.60
C ALA A 286 -22.08 1.51 8.67
N ALA A 287 -22.79 1.24 9.78
CA ALA A 287 -24.07 1.85 10.07
C ALA A 287 -23.96 3.35 10.44
N GLU A 288 -22.77 3.82 10.81
CA GLU A 288 -22.42 5.24 10.88
C GLU A 288 -21.38 5.56 9.82
N ALA A 289 -21.57 6.67 9.11
CA ALA A 289 -20.73 7.04 7.97
C ALA A 289 -20.38 8.53 8.00
N TYR A 290 -19.22 8.87 7.45
CA TYR A 290 -18.74 10.23 7.22
C TYR A 290 -18.54 10.44 5.73
N ILE A 291 -19.16 11.48 5.18
CA ILE A 291 -19.12 11.79 3.76
C ILE A 291 -18.75 13.26 3.52
N THR A 292 -18.00 13.53 2.45
CA THR A 292 -17.48 14.87 2.12
C THR A 292 -17.70 15.24 0.65
N PRO A 293 -18.94 15.54 0.24
CA PRO A 293 -19.22 16.02 -1.13
C PRO A 293 -18.56 17.36 -1.47
N ASP A 294 -18.27 18.21 -0.47
CA ASP A 294 -17.69 19.56 -0.58
C ASP A 294 -18.52 20.51 -1.49
N PRO A 295 -19.21 21.55 -0.96
CA PRO A 295 -18.96 22.34 0.25
C PRO A 295 -19.48 21.74 1.56
N ILE A 296 -20.28 20.68 1.48
CA ILE A 296 -20.89 20.06 2.65
C ILE A 296 -20.03 18.89 3.12
N MET A 297 -20.00 18.67 4.43
CA MET A 297 -19.69 17.35 5.00
C MET A 297 -20.87 16.89 5.85
N ALA A 298 -21.08 15.58 5.88
CA ALA A 298 -22.19 14.99 6.61
C ALA A 298 -21.77 13.75 7.41
N ARG A 299 -22.41 13.59 8.57
CA ARG A 299 -22.33 12.37 9.38
C ARG A 299 -23.69 11.69 9.40
N LEU A 300 -23.72 10.44 8.97
CA LEU A 300 -24.91 9.61 8.92
C LEU A 300 -24.90 8.69 10.13
N SER A 301 -26.05 8.54 10.77
CA SER A 301 -26.23 7.69 11.95
C SER A 301 -27.67 7.18 12.02
N GLY A 302 -27.95 6.27 12.97
CA GLY A 302 -29.31 5.79 13.19
C GLY A 302 -30.34 6.86 13.59
N ASN A 303 -29.91 8.06 13.96
CA ASN A 303 -30.81 9.17 14.30
C ASN A 303 -31.09 10.11 13.11
N GLY A 304 -30.53 9.80 11.93
CA GLY A 304 -30.61 10.61 10.73
C GLY A 304 -29.25 11.12 10.28
N VAL A 305 -29.19 12.35 9.78
CA VAL A 305 -27.95 12.96 9.25
C VAL A 305 -27.65 14.30 9.91
N ARG A 306 -26.38 14.59 10.10
CA ARG A 306 -25.85 15.87 10.59
C ARG A 306 -25.01 16.51 9.49
N ILE A 307 -25.19 17.80 9.24
CA ILE A 307 -24.75 18.47 8.02
C ILE A 307 -24.13 19.83 8.38
N THR A 308 -22.90 20.07 7.94
CA THR A 308 -22.24 21.39 8.06
C THR A 308 -21.63 21.81 6.74
N GLY A 309 -21.52 23.12 6.51
CA GLY A 309 -20.67 23.67 5.46
C GLY A 309 -19.21 23.68 5.92
N ILE A 310 -18.35 23.01 5.17
CA ILE A 310 -16.89 23.06 5.34
C ILE A 310 -16.39 24.51 5.31
N PRO A 311 -16.83 25.40 4.39
CA PRO A 311 -16.38 26.80 4.33
C PRO A 311 -16.50 27.57 5.64
N SER A 312 -17.57 27.32 6.40
CA SER A 312 -17.86 28.05 7.63
C SER A 312 -16.96 27.69 8.81
N GLY A 313 -16.32 26.52 8.77
CA GLY A 313 -15.41 26.05 9.83
C GLY A 313 -13.97 25.80 9.37
N LEU A 314 -13.68 26.04 8.08
CA LEU A 314 -12.36 25.90 7.51
C LEU A 314 -11.37 26.80 8.26
N ARG A 315 -10.38 26.17 8.89
CA ARG A 315 -9.34 26.87 9.62
C ARG A 315 -8.01 26.16 9.50
N VAL A 316 -6.95 26.93 9.70
CA VAL A 316 -5.60 26.43 9.88
C VAL A 316 -5.41 26.09 11.35
N TYR A 317 -4.80 24.94 11.61
CA TYR A 317 -4.54 24.48 12.97
C TYR A 317 -3.29 23.61 13.02
N THR A 318 -2.78 23.42 14.22
CA THR A 318 -1.71 22.48 14.48
C THR A 318 -2.33 21.21 15.04
N SER A 319 -2.09 20.08 14.40
CA SER A 319 -2.39 18.76 14.96
C SER A 319 -1.15 17.89 14.87
N MET A 320 -0.86 17.18 15.96
CA MET A 320 0.35 16.38 16.11
C MET A 320 -0.03 14.97 16.56
N PRO A 321 -0.17 14.00 15.64
CA PRO A 321 -0.67 12.68 15.99
C PRO A 321 0.11 11.77 16.97
N VAL A 322 1.38 11.88 17.34
CA VAL A 322 2.08 10.87 18.19
C VAL A 322 3.25 11.50 18.98
N CYS A 323 3.01 12.56 19.75
CA CYS A 323 4.09 13.18 20.54
C CYS A 323 4.25 12.49 21.91
N ARG A 324 5.39 11.84 22.17
CA ARG A 324 5.90 11.69 23.53
C ARG A 324 6.54 13.02 23.96
N ALA A 325 6.49 13.32 25.25
CA ALA A 325 6.87 14.63 25.79
C ALA A 325 8.38 14.99 25.64
N ASP A 326 9.20 14.07 25.15
CA ASP A 326 10.65 14.16 25.01
C ASP A 326 11.15 14.21 23.55
N ASP A 327 10.25 14.24 22.57
CA ASP A 327 10.62 14.25 21.15
C ASP A 327 11.03 15.66 20.69
N ALA A 328 12.33 15.98 20.76
CA ALA A 328 12.91 17.24 20.31
C ALA A 328 12.52 17.70 18.88
N PRO A 329 12.22 16.81 17.90
CA PRO A 329 11.73 17.22 16.58
C PRO A 329 10.31 17.82 16.57
N CYS A 330 9.52 17.60 17.62
CA CYS A 330 8.10 18.00 17.66
C CYS A 330 7.87 19.46 18.09
N VAL A 331 8.91 20.17 18.53
CA VAL A 331 8.78 21.51 19.14
C VAL A 331 8.60 22.63 18.09
N ASP A 332 8.93 22.37 16.81
CA ASP A 332 8.99 23.41 15.76
C ASP A 332 7.88 23.32 14.68
N ILE A 333 6.92 22.40 14.79
CA ILE A 333 5.84 22.24 13.79
C ILE A 333 4.61 23.05 14.23
N VAL A 334 4.29 24.11 13.48
CA VAL A 334 3.09 24.93 13.64
C VAL A 334 2.34 25.05 12.32
N ASP A 335 1.01 25.23 12.40
CA ASP A 335 0.12 25.52 11.27
C ASP A 335 0.28 24.52 10.11
N ASN A 336 0.47 23.24 10.46
CA ASN A 336 0.77 22.16 9.52
C ASN A 336 -0.46 21.52 8.90
N ASN A 337 -1.67 21.88 9.34
CA ASN A 337 -2.91 21.34 8.81
C ASN A 337 -3.93 22.44 8.55
N PHE A 338 -4.90 22.14 7.69
CA PHE A 338 -6.12 22.91 7.60
C PHE A 338 -7.31 21.99 7.32
N GLY A 339 -8.51 22.44 7.70
CA GLY A 339 -9.75 21.68 7.50
C GLY A 339 -10.88 22.12 8.42
N TYR A 340 -11.93 21.31 8.49
CA TYR A 340 -13.07 21.54 9.38
C TYR A 340 -12.92 20.69 10.65
N VAL A 341 -12.57 21.34 11.76
CA VAL A 341 -12.45 20.65 13.05
C VAL A 341 -13.80 20.67 13.77
N ILE A 342 -14.45 19.51 13.79
CA ILE A 342 -15.73 19.28 14.47
C ILE A 342 -15.61 19.62 15.97
N PRO A 343 -16.37 20.59 16.51
CA PRO A 343 -16.18 21.08 17.88
C PRO A 343 -16.41 20.03 18.96
N ALA A 344 -17.42 19.18 18.78
CA ALA A 344 -17.79 18.14 19.74
C ALA A 344 -18.41 16.96 18.97
N PRO A 345 -17.58 16.10 18.36
CA PRO A 345 -18.03 15.08 17.40
C PRO A 345 -19.02 14.08 18.00
N ALA A 346 -19.02 13.84 19.32
CA ALA A 346 -19.99 12.95 19.94
C ALA A 346 -21.43 13.51 20.02
N ASN A 347 -21.62 14.83 19.92
CA ASN A 347 -22.90 15.49 20.22
C ASN A 347 -23.73 15.77 18.96
N GLU A 348 -25.06 15.55 19.02
CA GLU A 348 -25.96 15.52 17.86
C GLU A 348 -26.01 16.80 17.00
N VAL A 349 -26.01 17.97 17.61
CA VAL A 349 -26.20 19.26 16.91
C VAL A 349 -24.98 20.17 17.02
N MET A 350 -23.79 19.58 17.13
CA MET A 350 -22.53 20.33 17.13
C MET A 350 -21.91 20.49 15.73
N GLU A 351 -22.57 19.92 14.71
CA GLU A 351 -22.21 19.96 13.29
C GLU A 351 -23.24 20.81 12.51
N ALA A 352 -23.58 22.01 13.02
CA ALA A 352 -24.51 23.00 12.46
C ALA A 352 -26.01 22.63 12.46
N ILE A 353 -26.45 21.67 11.63
CA ILE A 353 -27.86 21.25 11.51
C ILE A 353 -27.97 19.73 11.44
N ALA A 354 -29.07 19.16 11.94
CA ALA A 354 -29.38 17.75 11.80
C ALA A 354 -30.79 17.53 11.24
N ILE A 355 -30.96 16.47 10.45
CA ILE A 355 -32.26 16.02 9.94
C ILE A 355 -32.56 14.67 10.59
N GLY A 356 -33.62 14.63 11.38
CA GLY A 356 -34.15 13.42 12.01
C GLY A 356 -35.58 13.11 11.58
N ASN A 357 -36.22 12.18 12.28
CA ASN A 357 -37.57 11.72 12.00
C ASN A 357 -38.46 11.78 13.27
N THR A 358 -39.75 12.07 13.12
CA THR A 358 -40.69 12.13 14.25
C THR A 358 -40.98 10.79 14.91
N ASN A 359 -40.97 9.70 14.14
CA ASN A 359 -41.45 8.38 14.58
C ASN A 359 -40.33 7.35 14.74
N HIS A 360 -39.16 7.60 14.15
CA HIS A 360 -38.07 6.63 14.04
C HIS A 360 -36.76 7.19 14.57
N GLY A 361 -36.02 6.35 15.29
CA GLY A 361 -34.65 6.58 15.77
C GLY A 361 -33.93 5.24 15.92
N GLY A 362 -32.60 5.24 16.03
CA GLY A 362 -31.81 4.00 16.05
C GLY A 362 -31.93 3.17 14.75
N MET A 363 -32.11 3.84 13.61
CA MET A 363 -32.13 3.25 12.27
C MET A 363 -30.75 2.71 11.86
N THR A 364 -30.70 1.95 10.77
CA THR A 364 -29.44 1.53 10.12
C THR A 364 -29.28 2.28 8.80
N THR A 365 -28.11 2.88 8.58
CA THR A 365 -27.78 3.53 7.30
C THR A 365 -27.23 2.50 6.32
N LYS A 366 -27.65 2.60 5.06
CA LYS A 366 -27.17 1.78 3.94
C LYS A 366 -26.98 2.61 2.68
N LEU A 367 -26.13 2.14 1.76
CA LEU A 367 -25.98 2.68 0.42
C LEU A 367 -27.19 2.24 -0.43
N LEU A 368 -27.98 3.19 -0.93
CA LEU A 368 -29.14 2.91 -1.79
C LEU A 368 -28.81 3.03 -3.27
N ASP A 369 -28.05 4.04 -3.63
CA ASP A 369 -27.61 4.25 -5.01
C ASP A 369 -26.35 5.13 -5.07
N TYR A 370 -25.67 5.13 -6.21
CA TYR A 370 -24.53 6.01 -6.49
C TYR A 370 -24.28 6.20 -7.99
N SER A 371 -23.56 7.27 -8.30
CA SER A 371 -22.96 7.59 -9.61
C SER A 371 -21.52 8.09 -9.43
N GLU A 372 -20.88 8.62 -10.48
CA GLU A 372 -19.52 9.16 -10.41
C GLU A 372 -19.42 10.39 -9.48
N GLY A 373 -20.48 11.18 -9.33
CA GLY A 373 -20.49 12.40 -8.52
C GLY A 373 -21.67 12.52 -7.55
N SER A 374 -22.41 11.45 -7.31
CA SER A 374 -23.55 11.44 -6.38
C SER A 374 -23.66 10.15 -5.58
N VAL A 375 -24.31 10.23 -4.42
CA VAL A 375 -24.64 9.07 -3.57
C VAL A 375 -26.00 9.27 -2.91
N THR A 376 -26.80 8.21 -2.86
CA THR A 376 -28.06 8.17 -2.12
C THR A 376 -27.89 7.23 -0.92
N ALA A 377 -28.08 7.78 0.28
CA ALA A 377 -28.06 7.03 1.52
C ALA A 377 -29.48 6.80 2.03
N GLY A 378 -29.75 5.60 2.55
CA GLY A 378 -31.05 5.21 3.09
C GLY A 378 -30.98 4.89 4.58
N TRP A 379 -32.04 5.24 5.31
CA TRP A 379 -32.21 4.89 6.73
C TRP A 379 -33.31 3.87 6.90
N PHE A 380 -32.99 2.75 7.53
CA PHE A 380 -33.88 1.60 7.68
C PHE A 380 -34.24 1.33 9.13
N ALA A 381 -35.53 1.01 9.37
CA ALA A 381 -35.98 0.38 10.61
C ALA A 381 -36.32 -1.09 10.30
N GLY A 382 -35.45 -2.02 10.71
CA GLY A 382 -35.50 -3.39 10.20
C GLY A 382 -35.28 -3.40 8.69
N SER A 383 -36.21 -3.95 7.92
CA SER A 383 -36.17 -3.97 6.45
C SER A 383 -36.96 -2.84 5.78
N SER A 384 -37.57 -1.93 6.54
CA SER A 384 -38.37 -0.84 6.00
C SER A 384 -37.52 0.41 5.81
N LEU A 385 -37.45 0.92 4.58
CA LEU A 385 -36.86 2.22 4.27
C LEU A 385 -37.75 3.33 4.87
N ILE A 386 -37.15 4.17 5.71
CA ILE A 386 -37.85 5.23 6.45
C ILE A 386 -37.67 6.59 5.78
N MET A 387 -36.45 6.89 5.38
CA MET A 387 -36.10 8.10 4.64
C MET A 387 -34.80 7.86 3.86
N GLU A 388 -34.58 8.67 2.85
CA GLU A 388 -33.37 8.67 2.04
C GLU A 388 -32.90 10.09 1.74
N ALA A 389 -31.62 10.22 1.40
CA ALA A 389 -31.00 11.49 1.05
C ALA A 389 -29.94 11.32 -0.05
N THR A 390 -30.04 12.15 -1.09
CA THR A 390 -29.07 12.22 -2.19
C THR A 390 -28.13 13.40 -2.00
N PHE A 391 -26.83 13.10 -2.00
CA PHE A 391 -25.73 14.06 -1.90
C PHE A 391 -25.01 14.13 -3.24
N VAL A 392 -24.65 15.34 -3.64
CA VAL A 392 -24.01 15.59 -4.94
C VAL A 392 -22.72 16.37 -4.71
N GLN A 393 -21.62 15.92 -5.31
CA GLN A 393 -20.32 16.58 -5.22
C GLN A 393 -20.40 18.01 -5.77
N GLY A 394 -19.79 18.98 -5.09
CA GLY A 394 -19.86 20.40 -5.46
C GLY A 394 -21.22 21.06 -5.21
N SER A 395 -22.27 20.32 -4.87
CA SER A 395 -23.62 20.86 -4.74
C SER A 395 -23.88 21.45 -3.36
N PRO A 396 -24.58 22.59 -3.28
CA PRO A 396 -25.12 23.07 -2.01
C PRO A 396 -26.36 22.30 -1.54
N TYR A 397 -26.91 21.40 -2.37
CA TYR A 397 -28.17 20.70 -2.10
C TYR A 397 -27.98 19.30 -1.54
N VAL A 398 -28.87 18.94 -0.62
CA VAL A 398 -29.16 17.57 -0.22
C VAL A 398 -30.67 17.35 -0.41
N TYR A 399 -31.03 16.37 -1.23
CA TYR A 399 -32.42 16.06 -1.56
C TYR A 399 -32.91 14.95 -0.64
N PHE A 400 -34.05 15.13 0.02
CA PHE A 400 -34.61 14.17 0.97
C PHE A 400 -35.99 13.67 0.53
N GLU A 401 -36.20 12.37 0.70
CA GLU A 401 -37.53 11.73 0.68
C GLU A 401 -37.79 11.01 1.99
N VAL A 402 -39.00 11.13 2.54
CA VAL A 402 -39.39 10.48 3.81
C VAL A 402 -40.62 9.60 3.56
N HIS A 403 -40.49 8.31 3.79
CA HIS A 403 -41.55 7.33 3.54
C HIS A 403 -42.39 7.00 4.78
N SER A 404 -41.86 7.25 5.99
CA SER A 404 -42.59 7.03 7.25
C SER A 404 -42.22 8.07 8.31
N GLY A 405 -43.24 8.64 8.96
CA GLY A 405 -43.05 9.78 9.86
C GLY A 405 -42.88 11.10 9.08
N LEU A 406 -42.46 12.14 9.79
CA LEU A 406 -42.20 13.46 9.23
C LEU A 406 -40.73 13.84 9.48
N PRO A 407 -40.08 14.54 8.54
CA PRO A 407 -38.75 15.09 8.75
C PRO A 407 -38.74 16.17 9.84
N VAL A 408 -37.72 16.12 10.68
CA VAL A 408 -37.46 17.08 11.76
C VAL A 408 -36.11 17.74 11.54
N VAL A 409 -36.13 19.04 11.28
CA VAL A 409 -34.93 19.87 11.22
C VAL A 409 -34.55 20.26 12.64
N LYS A 410 -33.42 19.76 13.12
CA LYS A 410 -32.86 20.03 14.45
C LYS A 410 -31.67 20.99 14.36
N THR A 411 -31.63 21.94 15.27
CA THR A 411 -30.52 22.89 15.45
C THR A 411 -30.16 22.98 16.92
N LEU A 412 -29.08 23.71 17.28
CA LEU A 412 -28.87 24.06 18.68
C LEU A 412 -30.08 24.82 19.26
N PRO A 413 -30.39 24.62 20.56
CA PRO A 413 -31.29 25.48 21.31
C PRO A 413 -30.83 26.94 21.16
N ASN A 414 -31.76 27.90 21.15
CA ASN A 414 -31.45 29.32 21.03
C ASN A 414 -31.63 30.09 22.35
N PRO A 415 -30.95 29.74 23.46
CA PRO A 415 -31.20 30.34 24.77
C PRO A 415 -30.91 31.85 24.80
N ASN A 416 -30.03 32.35 23.91
CA ASN A 416 -29.54 33.73 23.94
C ASN A 416 -29.77 34.51 22.63
N GLY A 417 -30.41 33.93 21.60
CA GLY A 417 -30.71 34.63 20.34
C GLY A 417 -29.61 34.64 19.27
N GLU A 418 -28.36 34.27 19.60
CA GLU A 418 -27.22 34.37 18.67
C GLU A 418 -26.85 33.04 17.96
N GLN A 419 -27.25 31.90 18.54
CA GLN A 419 -26.88 30.56 18.07
C GLN A 419 -27.79 30.07 16.94
N ARG A 420 -28.99 30.63 16.82
CA ARG A 420 -29.96 30.28 15.78
C ARG A 420 -30.77 31.51 15.38
N LEU A 421 -30.98 31.71 14.08
CA LEU A 421 -31.82 32.80 13.55
C LEU A 421 -32.70 32.30 12.41
N ILE A 422 -33.97 32.69 12.40
CA ILE A 422 -34.82 32.59 11.21
C ILE A 422 -34.62 33.87 10.40
N TRP A 423 -34.08 33.74 9.19
CA TRP A 423 -33.77 34.88 8.31
C TRP A 423 -34.67 34.97 7.07
N HIS A 424 -35.44 33.91 6.79
CA HIS A 424 -36.41 33.87 5.71
C HIS A 424 -37.54 32.90 6.04
N GLN A 425 -38.76 33.23 5.63
CA GLN A 425 -39.90 32.31 5.64
C GLN A 425 -40.92 32.75 4.59
N ASP A 426 -41.35 31.82 3.75
CA ASP A 426 -42.48 31.99 2.82
C ASP A 426 -43.29 30.69 2.71
N ASP A 427 -44.21 30.62 1.74
CA ASP A 427 -45.21 29.55 1.60
C ASP A 427 -44.63 28.16 1.28
N GLU A 428 -43.31 28.03 1.09
CA GLU A 428 -42.67 26.77 0.69
C GLU A 428 -41.25 26.61 1.26
N SER A 429 -40.68 27.67 1.86
CA SER A 429 -39.29 27.68 2.31
C SER A 429 -39.04 28.36 3.65
N LEU A 430 -38.03 27.85 4.37
CA LEU A 430 -37.60 28.33 5.68
C LEU A 430 -36.08 28.50 5.70
N GLY A 431 -35.62 29.72 5.95
CA GLY A 431 -34.21 30.06 6.10
C GLY A 431 -33.79 30.05 7.56
N ILE A 432 -32.83 29.19 7.91
CA ILE A 432 -32.27 29.05 9.25
C ILE A 432 -30.77 29.36 9.22
N SER A 433 -30.28 30.20 10.13
CA SER A 433 -28.85 30.36 10.39
C SER A 433 -28.51 29.66 11.70
N THR A 434 -27.34 29.03 11.75
CA THR A 434 -26.80 28.42 12.97
C THR A 434 -25.41 28.97 13.23
N ASN A 435 -25.09 29.27 14.49
CA ASN A 435 -23.75 29.66 14.92
C ASN A 435 -23.28 28.70 16.02
N VAL A 436 -22.51 27.69 15.63
CA VAL A 436 -22.00 26.65 16.53
C VAL A 436 -20.51 26.87 16.74
N ALA A 437 -20.09 27.08 17.98
CA ALA A 437 -18.70 27.34 18.33
C ALA A 437 -18.03 28.47 17.49
N GLY A 438 -18.81 29.49 17.11
CA GLY A 438 -18.34 30.60 16.28
C GLY A 438 -18.42 30.37 14.77
N MET A 439 -18.88 29.20 14.32
CA MET A 439 -19.01 28.87 12.90
C MET A 439 -20.43 29.11 12.42
N ARG A 440 -20.62 30.18 11.63
CA ARG A 440 -21.93 30.57 11.09
C ARG A 440 -22.22 29.84 9.78
N ASN A 441 -23.32 29.12 9.74
CA ASN A 441 -23.88 28.50 8.55
C ASN A 441 -25.27 29.06 8.27
N HIS A 442 -25.64 29.11 6.99
CA HIS A 442 -26.96 29.51 6.51
C HIS A 442 -27.56 28.36 5.71
N PHE A 443 -28.75 27.92 6.08
CA PHE A 443 -29.48 26.86 5.40
C PHE A 443 -30.85 27.36 4.94
N LEU A 444 -31.31 26.85 3.80
CA LEU A 444 -32.66 27.03 3.30
C LEU A 444 -33.30 25.66 3.12
N VAL A 445 -34.40 25.42 3.82
CA VAL A 445 -35.24 24.24 3.65
C VAL A 445 -36.32 24.60 2.63
N VAL A 446 -36.44 23.84 1.55
CA VAL A 446 -37.43 24.08 0.49
C VAL A 446 -38.24 22.81 0.25
N GLY A 447 -39.55 22.87 0.46
CA GLY A 447 -40.46 21.78 0.12
C GLY A 447 -41.25 22.06 -1.15
N ASP A 448 -42.20 21.18 -1.47
CA ASP A 448 -43.10 21.38 -2.61
C ASP A 448 -44.21 22.39 -2.28
N ALA A 449 -44.92 22.83 -3.31
CA ALA A 449 -46.04 23.76 -3.16
C ALA A 449 -47.08 23.26 -2.14
N GLY A 450 -47.33 24.06 -1.10
CA GLY A 450 -48.16 23.69 0.04
C GLY A 450 -47.41 23.16 1.27
N THR A 451 -46.07 23.24 1.27
CA THR A 451 -45.24 22.90 2.44
C THR A 451 -45.48 23.89 3.60
N SER A 452 -45.57 23.38 4.83
CA SER A 452 -45.61 24.20 6.03
C SER A 452 -44.59 23.76 7.09
N PHE A 453 -44.17 24.69 7.95
CA PHE A 453 -43.17 24.45 8.98
C PHE A 453 -43.78 24.67 10.36
N ASP A 454 -43.77 23.63 11.19
CA ASP A 454 -44.29 23.70 12.56
C ASP A 454 -43.15 23.95 13.55
N ASN A 455 -43.45 24.74 14.59
CA ASN A 455 -42.50 25.10 15.65
C ASN A 455 -41.25 25.83 15.13
N VAL A 456 -41.40 26.76 14.19
CA VAL A 456 -40.28 27.49 13.55
C VAL A 456 -39.31 28.18 14.52
N ASP A 457 -39.77 28.57 15.71
CA ASP A 457 -38.93 29.19 16.75
C ASP A 457 -38.23 28.18 17.68
N SER A 458 -38.52 26.88 17.53
CA SER A 458 -37.97 25.79 18.33
C SER A 458 -36.63 25.28 17.78
N GLU A 459 -35.88 24.56 18.61
CA GLU A 459 -34.69 23.79 18.22
C GLU A 459 -35.02 22.60 17.31
N ALA A 460 -36.30 22.20 17.24
CA ALA A 460 -36.82 21.15 16.39
C ALA A 460 -38.02 21.67 15.58
N VAL A 461 -37.85 21.78 14.27
CA VAL A 461 -38.87 22.22 13.31
C VAL A 461 -39.36 21.00 12.53
N THR A 462 -40.67 20.76 12.51
CA THR A 462 -41.25 19.69 11.68
C THR A 462 -41.61 20.26 10.30
N VAL A 463 -41.19 19.57 9.24
CA VAL A 463 -41.50 19.97 7.86
C VAL A 463 -42.67 19.12 7.36
N ASN A 464 -43.75 19.79 6.96
CA ASN A 464 -44.95 19.15 6.43
C ASN A 464 -45.04 19.45 4.94
N SER A 465 -44.43 18.59 4.11
CA SER A 465 -44.51 18.69 2.64
C SER A 465 -45.58 17.73 2.10
N PRO A 466 -46.39 18.11 1.09
CA PRO A 466 -47.40 17.22 0.51
C PRO A 466 -46.86 15.89 -0.03
N SER A 467 -45.64 15.89 -0.56
CA SER A 467 -44.93 14.70 -1.03
C SER A 467 -44.10 14.01 0.06
N ASN A 468 -43.99 14.63 1.24
CA ASN A 468 -43.02 14.29 2.28
C ASN A 468 -41.54 14.32 1.80
N ALA A 469 -41.27 15.01 0.69
CA ALA A 469 -39.94 15.30 0.18
C ALA A 469 -39.60 16.79 0.34
N PHE A 470 -38.31 17.09 0.49
CA PHE A 470 -37.79 18.45 0.60
C PHE A 470 -36.31 18.51 0.24
N THR A 471 -35.77 19.72 0.04
CA THR A 471 -34.35 19.96 -0.19
C THR A 471 -33.80 20.78 0.98
N LEU A 472 -32.67 20.34 1.54
CA LEU A 472 -31.85 21.18 2.39
C LEU A 472 -30.75 21.80 1.52
N ALA A 473 -30.70 23.12 1.45
CA ALA A 473 -29.64 23.85 0.77
C ALA A 473 -28.73 24.53 1.79
N TRP A 474 -27.42 24.29 1.76
CA TRP A 474 -26.45 25.18 2.38
C TRP A 474 -26.25 26.40 1.47
N ILE A 475 -26.45 27.61 1.98
CA ILE A 475 -26.29 28.82 1.16
C ILE A 475 -24.79 29.08 0.95
N PRO A 476 -24.30 29.24 -0.31
CA PRO A 476 -22.89 29.50 -0.62
C PRO A 476 -22.31 30.83 -0.13
N THR A 477 -22.24 31.03 1.18
CA THR A 477 -21.70 32.22 1.83
C THR A 477 -21.26 31.91 3.27
N THR A 478 -20.17 32.55 3.69
CA THR A 478 -19.73 32.59 5.10
C THR A 478 -20.00 33.96 5.75
N GLY A 479 -20.72 34.85 5.04
CA GLY A 479 -21.09 36.18 5.56
C GLY A 479 -22.07 36.11 6.73
N GLU A 480 -22.30 37.24 7.40
CA GLU A 480 -23.27 37.33 8.52
C GLU A 480 -24.74 37.26 8.07
N SER A 481 -25.00 37.56 6.79
CA SER A 481 -26.35 37.60 6.20
C SER A 481 -26.37 36.98 4.80
N VAL A 482 -27.58 36.63 4.36
CA VAL A 482 -27.85 36.08 3.03
C VAL A 482 -28.36 37.18 2.12
N ALA A 483 -27.74 37.35 0.95
CA ALA A 483 -28.22 38.30 -0.07
C ALA A 483 -29.45 37.74 -0.80
N ASP A 484 -30.44 38.60 -1.08
CA ASP A 484 -31.70 38.21 -1.73
C ASP A 484 -31.48 37.49 -3.07
N GLY A 485 -30.58 38.00 -3.92
CA GLY A 485 -30.28 37.39 -5.22
C GLY A 485 -29.71 35.97 -5.09
N LEU A 486 -28.82 35.73 -4.11
CA LEU A 486 -28.27 34.40 -3.85
C LEU A 486 -29.36 33.45 -3.33
N ARG A 487 -30.17 33.89 -2.37
CA ARG A 487 -31.33 33.12 -1.89
C ARG A 487 -32.24 32.74 -3.05
N ASP A 488 -32.57 33.68 -3.92
CA ASP A 488 -33.51 33.46 -5.02
C ASP A 488 -32.95 32.48 -6.06
N SER A 489 -31.66 32.55 -6.38
CA SER A 489 -30.98 31.56 -7.24
C SER A 489 -30.97 30.17 -6.60
N VAL A 490 -30.62 30.05 -5.32
CA VAL A 490 -30.61 28.77 -4.60
C VAL A 490 -32.03 28.18 -4.54
N LYS A 491 -33.05 28.98 -4.18
CA LYS A 491 -34.43 28.50 -4.12
C LYS A 491 -34.91 28.01 -5.48
N ARG A 492 -34.61 28.73 -6.56
CA ARG A 492 -35.05 28.41 -7.94
C ARG A 492 -34.61 27.02 -8.39
N GLN A 493 -33.38 26.62 -8.07
CA GLN A 493 -32.81 25.34 -8.49
C GLN A 493 -33.02 24.22 -7.46
N SER A 494 -33.44 24.54 -6.22
CA SER A 494 -33.52 23.57 -5.12
C SER A 494 -34.47 22.38 -5.33
N ARG A 495 -35.50 22.52 -6.18
CA ARG A 495 -36.45 21.42 -6.49
C ARG A 495 -36.20 20.77 -7.85
N ASN A 496 -35.14 21.18 -8.55
CA ASN A 496 -34.59 20.44 -9.68
C ASN A 496 -33.70 19.34 -9.10
N VAL A 497 -34.31 18.18 -8.83
CA VAL A 497 -33.64 17.07 -8.14
C VAL A 497 -32.62 16.42 -9.07
N VAL A 498 -31.36 16.45 -8.65
CA VAL A 498 -30.29 15.68 -9.30
C VAL A 498 -30.26 14.31 -8.64
N ASP A 499 -30.48 13.28 -9.45
CA ASP A 499 -30.40 11.88 -9.06
C ASP A 499 -28.97 11.36 -9.24
N LYS A 500 -28.38 11.67 -10.40
CA LYS A 500 -27.02 11.23 -10.75
C LYS A 500 -26.19 12.31 -11.42
N VAL A 501 -24.88 12.25 -11.20
CA VAL A 501 -23.87 13.00 -11.96
C VAL A 501 -23.06 12.01 -12.77
N GLN A 502 -23.14 12.14 -14.10
CA GLN A 502 -22.33 11.38 -15.03
C GLN A 502 -21.08 12.19 -15.40
N ILE A 503 -19.91 11.58 -15.25
CA ILE A 503 -18.62 12.21 -15.56
C ILE A 503 -17.90 11.39 -16.64
N ASP A 504 -17.82 11.93 -17.85
CA ASP A 504 -17.16 11.28 -18.98
C ASP A 504 -15.82 11.94 -19.31
N TYR A 505 -14.96 11.20 -20.01
CA TYR A 505 -13.72 11.72 -20.57
C TYR A 505 -13.60 11.41 -22.06
N SER A 506 -12.79 12.18 -22.77
CA SER A 506 -12.34 11.87 -24.13
C SER A 506 -10.90 12.31 -24.32
N VAL A 507 -10.11 11.54 -25.06
CA VAL A 507 -8.71 11.85 -25.40
C VAL A 507 -8.63 12.36 -26.83
N ASP A 508 -8.12 13.57 -27.05
CA ASP A 508 -7.75 14.04 -28.39
C ASP A 508 -6.38 13.46 -28.75
N ARG A 509 -6.34 12.41 -29.58
CA ARG A 509 -5.08 11.76 -29.97
C ARG A 509 -4.12 12.64 -30.80
N GLY A 510 -4.57 13.79 -31.32
CA GLY A 510 -3.68 14.74 -31.99
C GLY A 510 -2.79 15.54 -31.02
N THR A 511 -3.21 15.69 -29.77
CA THR A 511 -2.50 16.45 -28.73
C THR A 511 -2.33 15.68 -27.42
N ASN A 512 -2.96 14.52 -27.31
CA ASN A 512 -3.21 13.73 -26.10
C ASN A 512 -3.87 14.51 -24.96
N THR A 513 -4.53 15.64 -25.25
CA THR A 513 -5.31 16.40 -24.26
C THR A 513 -6.54 15.58 -23.85
N VAL A 514 -6.89 15.62 -22.56
CA VAL A 514 -8.04 14.93 -22.00
C VAL A 514 -9.14 15.93 -21.65
N SER A 515 -10.30 15.83 -22.29
CA SER A 515 -11.49 16.60 -21.94
C SER A 515 -12.35 15.81 -20.96
N VAL A 516 -12.79 16.45 -19.86
CA VAL A 516 -13.66 15.86 -18.83
C VAL A 516 -14.98 16.61 -18.77
N THR A 517 -16.10 15.90 -18.88
CA THR A 517 -17.45 16.47 -18.92
C THR A 517 -18.31 15.95 -17.79
N HIS A 518 -18.83 16.85 -16.95
CA HIS A 518 -19.82 16.55 -15.92
C HIS A 518 -21.22 16.86 -16.44
N ARG A 519 -22.18 15.95 -16.23
CA ARG A 519 -23.61 16.14 -16.55
C ARG A 519 -24.49 15.78 -15.35
N TYR A 520 -25.41 16.68 -15.02
CA TYR A 520 -26.37 16.49 -13.93
C TYR A 520 -27.68 15.94 -14.51
N LEU A 521 -28.16 14.82 -13.97
CA LEU A 521 -29.28 14.07 -14.51
C LEU A 521 -30.32 13.74 -13.43
N ASP A 522 -31.59 13.66 -13.82
CA ASP A 522 -32.67 13.14 -12.99
C ASP A 522 -32.75 11.60 -13.07
N ASN A 523 -33.71 11.02 -12.33
CA ASN A 523 -33.95 9.57 -12.28
C ASN A 523 -34.47 8.97 -13.61
N SER A 524 -34.73 9.81 -14.60
CA SER A 524 -35.18 9.43 -15.95
C SER A 524 -34.09 9.72 -16.99
N ASP A 525 -32.85 9.92 -16.54
CA ASP A 525 -31.65 10.20 -17.33
C ASP A 525 -31.76 11.48 -18.17
N GLN A 526 -32.61 12.43 -17.78
CA GLN A 526 -32.74 13.73 -18.43
C GLN A 526 -31.84 14.76 -17.75
N THR A 527 -31.31 15.69 -18.53
CA THR A 527 -30.47 16.78 -18.01
C THR A 527 -31.25 17.72 -17.08
N VAL A 528 -30.66 18.04 -15.94
CA VAL A 528 -31.24 18.90 -14.91
C VAL A 528 -30.39 20.14 -14.74
N ASP A 529 -30.98 21.32 -14.91
CA ASP A 529 -30.33 22.56 -14.51
C ASP A 529 -30.29 22.63 -12.98
N THR A 530 -29.09 22.76 -12.43
CA THR A 530 -28.85 22.83 -10.98
C THR A 530 -27.86 23.96 -10.67
N LEU A 531 -27.59 24.16 -9.38
CA LEU A 531 -26.51 25.04 -8.93
C LEU A 531 -25.22 24.24 -8.77
N ALA A 532 -24.51 24.03 -9.87
CA ALA A 532 -23.28 23.26 -9.94
C ALA A 532 -22.11 24.02 -9.31
N GLY A 533 -21.45 23.44 -8.30
CA GLY A 533 -20.20 23.97 -7.75
C GLY A 533 -18.99 23.35 -8.42
N LEU A 534 -18.27 24.14 -9.22
CA LEU A 534 -17.04 23.71 -9.85
C LEU A 534 -15.87 23.90 -8.88
N MET A 535 -15.10 22.83 -8.68
CA MET A 535 -13.84 22.84 -7.93
C MET A 535 -12.73 23.58 -8.70
N PRO A 536 -11.66 24.04 -8.02
CA PRO A 536 -10.53 24.73 -8.65
C PRO A 536 -9.94 24.04 -9.88
N LEU A 537 -9.77 22.71 -9.85
CA LEU A 537 -9.28 21.96 -11.01
C LEU A 537 -10.11 22.24 -12.28
N ALA A 538 -11.44 22.24 -12.13
CA ALA A 538 -12.38 22.42 -13.22
C ALA A 538 -12.53 23.89 -13.66
N TRP A 539 -12.90 24.80 -12.75
CA TRP A 539 -13.23 26.17 -13.19
C TRP A 539 -12.03 26.95 -13.71
N LYS A 540 -10.81 26.61 -13.30
CA LYS A 540 -9.59 27.22 -13.84
C LYS A 540 -9.27 26.80 -15.28
N ARG A 541 -9.87 25.69 -15.74
CA ARG A 541 -9.63 25.04 -17.04
C ARG A 541 -10.88 24.97 -17.93
N ALA A 542 -12.03 25.43 -17.45
CA ALA A 542 -13.25 25.57 -18.24
C ALA A 542 -13.20 26.86 -19.09
N GLU A 543 -13.65 26.79 -20.34
CA GLU A 543 -13.59 27.93 -21.28
C GLU A 543 -14.45 29.13 -20.86
N SER A 544 -15.61 28.89 -20.22
CA SER A 544 -16.50 29.95 -19.77
C SER A 544 -17.32 29.53 -18.55
N LEU A 545 -17.35 30.37 -17.52
CA LEU A 545 -18.15 30.17 -16.32
C LEU A 545 -18.73 31.50 -15.83
N THR A 546 -20.05 31.56 -15.65
CA THR A 546 -20.73 32.70 -15.01
C THR A 546 -21.14 32.29 -13.60
N ALA A 547 -20.29 32.60 -12.62
CA ALA A 547 -20.56 32.25 -11.24
C ALA A 547 -21.61 33.19 -10.61
N VAL A 548 -22.59 32.62 -9.92
CA VAL A 548 -23.56 33.35 -9.08
C VAL A 548 -23.10 33.46 -7.63
N ALA A 549 -22.16 32.62 -7.21
CA ALA A 549 -21.48 32.68 -5.93
C ALA A 549 -20.08 32.05 -6.01
N SER A 550 -19.18 32.48 -5.12
CA SER A 550 -17.86 31.89 -4.91
C SER A 550 -17.63 31.74 -3.41
N VAL A 551 -17.14 30.58 -2.96
CA VAL A 551 -16.79 30.38 -1.56
C VAL A 551 -15.57 29.46 -1.42
N ARG A 552 -14.67 29.78 -0.49
CA ARG A 552 -13.51 28.94 -0.19
C ARG A 552 -13.92 27.74 0.66
N SER A 553 -13.47 26.56 0.27
CA SER A 553 -13.65 25.30 0.98
C SER A 553 -12.34 24.52 1.07
N ALA A 554 -12.42 23.20 1.33
CA ALA A 554 -11.29 22.28 1.55
C ALA A 554 -10.26 22.25 0.42
N ARG A 555 -10.66 22.55 -0.82
CA ARG A 555 -9.78 22.49 -2.00
C ARG A 555 -9.43 23.84 -2.60
N GLY A 556 -9.93 24.94 -2.04
CA GLY A 556 -9.85 26.27 -2.62
C GLY A 556 -11.23 26.85 -2.89
N VAL A 557 -11.32 27.82 -3.80
CA VAL A 557 -12.59 28.49 -4.11
C VAL A 557 -13.46 27.61 -5.01
N ILE A 558 -14.65 27.27 -4.55
CA ILE A 558 -15.72 26.66 -5.34
C ILE A 558 -16.51 27.78 -6.02
N LYS A 559 -16.71 27.68 -7.34
CA LYS A 559 -17.55 28.61 -8.12
C LYS A 559 -18.87 27.95 -8.46
N TYR A 560 -19.97 28.58 -8.07
CA TYR A 560 -21.33 28.06 -8.30
C TYR A 560 -21.93 28.70 -9.54
N ALA A 561 -22.43 27.89 -10.47
CA ALA A 561 -23.12 28.35 -11.66
C ALA A 561 -24.42 27.58 -11.89
N GLU A 562 -25.42 28.27 -12.44
CA GLU A 562 -26.68 27.66 -12.86
C GLU A 562 -26.49 26.99 -14.22
N GLN A 563 -26.38 25.65 -14.24
CA GLN A 563 -26.11 24.86 -15.44
C GLN A 563 -26.44 23.38 -15.24
N SER A 564 -26.57 22.65 -16.33
CA SER A 564 -26.80 21.19 -16.36
C SER A 564 -25.56 20.39 -16.76
N SER A 565 -24.50 21.05 -17.24
CA SER A 565 -23.21 20.42 -17.56
C SER A 565 -22.07 21.42 -17.60
N PHE A 566 -20.84 20.94 -17.48
CA PHE A 566 -19.63 21.70 -17.79
C PHE A 566 -18.51 20.76 -18.26
N THR A 567 -17.54 21.34 -18.99
CA THR A 567 -16.35 20.64 -19.49
C THR A 567 -15.09 21.43 -19.17
N TYR A 568 -14.00 20.73 -18.92
CA TYR A 568 -12.66 21.29 -18.79
C TYR A 568 -11.61 20.34 -19.38
N ASP A 569 -10.47 20.91 -19.76
CA ASP A 569 -9.38 20.15 -20.39
C ASP A 569 -8.18 19.98 -19.45
N LEU A 570 -7.53 18.82 -19.55
CA LEU A 570 -6.33 18.45 -18.82
C LEU A 570 -5.21 18.11 -19.82
N PRO A 571 -4.06 18.78 -19.74
CA PRO A 571 -2.92 18.44 -20.58
C PRO A 571 -2.31 17.09 -20.16
N SER A 572 -1.92 16.28 -21.14
CA SER A 572 -1.13 15.08 -20.88
C SER A 572 0.36 15.42 -20.67
N VAL A 573 0.98 14.73 -19.72
CA VAL A 573 2.41 14.81 -19.42
C VAL A 573 3.23 13.97 -20.41
N GLY A 574 2.66 12.88 -20.92
CA GLY A 574 3.36 11.79 -21.58
C GLY A 574 3.86 10.73 -20.60
N VAL A 575 4.22 9.55 -21.10
CA VAL A 575 4.86 8.46 -20.34
C VAL A 575 6.10 7.95 -21.08
N LEU A 576 7.05 7.32 -20.39
CA LEU A 576 8.15 6.58 -21.00
C LEU A 576 8.36 5.27 -20.24
N PRO A 577 8.77 4.16 -20.89
CA PRO A 577 9.07 2.89 -20.20
C PRO A 577 10.26 2.99 -19.25
N SER A 578 11.20 3.87 -19.56
CA SER A 578 12.37 4.20 -18.77
C SER A 578 12.92 5.52 -19.29
N LEU A 579 13.80 6.18 -18.55
CA LEU A 579 14.63 7.22 -19.16
C LEU A 579 15.63 6.55 -20.14
N PRO A 580 15.97 7.20 -21.27
CA PRO A 580 16.94 6.64 -22.20
C PRO A 580 18.38 6.79 -21.68
N VAL A 581 19.27 5.86 -21.98
CA VAL A 581 20.72 6.09 -21.86
C VAL A 581 21.16 7.03 -22.98
N VAL A 582 21.37 8.31 -22.66
CA VAL A 582 21.80 9.32 -23.64
C VAL A 582 23.29 9.12 -23.97
N PRO A 583 23.68 8.90 -25.23
CA PRO A 583 25.07 8.64 -25.59
C PRO A 583 26.04 9.73 -25.12
N GLY A 584 27.09 9.33 -24.40
CA GLY A 584 28.12 10.23 -23.89
C GLY A 584 27.70 11.11 -22.70
N SER A 585 26.50 10.89 -22.12
CA SER A 585 26.03 11.63 -20.94
C SER A 585 26.64 11.15 -19.62
N LEU A 586 27.03 9.87 -19.54
CA LEU A 586 27.52 9.15 -18.35
C LEU A 586 28.67 8.18 -18.67
N ASP A 587 29.32 7.63 -17.64
CA ASP A 587 30.27 6.53 -17.79
C ASP A 587 29.52 5.19 -17.89
N GLU A 588 29.37 4.69 -19.12
CA GLU A 588 28.67 3.44 -19.38
C GLU A 588 29.33 2.23 -18.72
N ASN A 589 30.66 2.21 -18.54
CA ASN A 589 31.32 1.07 -17.87
C ASN A 589 31.00 1.05 -16.38
N HIS A 590 30.92 2.24 -15.77
CA HIS A 590 30.50 2.34 -14.38
C HIS A 590 29.05 1.91 -14.21
N LEU A 591 28.14 2.37 -15.07
CA LEU A 591 26.74 1.95 -15.03
C LEU A 591 26.59 0.43 -15.22
N ARG A 592 27.33 -0.17 -16.17
CA ARG A 592 27.36 -1.64 -16.34
C ARG A 592 27.82 -2.35 -15.06
N THR A 593 28.84 -1.82 -14.39
CA THR A 593 29.32 -2.37 -13.11
C THR A 593 28.23 -2.31 -12.05
N LEU A 594 27.49 -1.21 -11.93
CA LEU A 594 26.39 -1.08 -10.97
C LEU A 594 25.24 -2.06 -11.27
N VAL A 595 24.96 -2.33 -12.54
CA VAL A 595 23.99 -3.36 -12.96
C VAL A 595 24.51 -4.75 -12.58
N ASP A 596 25.77 -5.08 -12.87
CA ASP A 596 26.38 -6.36 -12.51
C ASP A 596 26.41 -6.55 -10.98
N ASP A 597 26.71 -5.50 -10.21
CA ASP A 597 26.70 -5.52 -8.74
C ASP A 597 25.29 -5.81 -8.20
N PHE A 598 24.25 -5.19 -8.79
CA PHE A 598 22.86 -5.48 -8.43
C PHE A 598 22.48 -6.93 -8.76
N VAL A 599 22.87 -7.43 -9.94
CA VAL A 599 22.62 -8.83 -10.32
C VAL A 599 23.36 -9.80 -9.39
N ALA A 600 24.58 -9.48 -8.98
CA ALA A 600 25.38 -10.30 -8.08
C ALA A 600 24.78 -10.45 -6.67
N LEU A 601 23.85 -9.57 -6.25
CA LEU A 601 23.09 -9.72 -5.01
C LEU A 601 22.23 -11.01 -5.01
N GLY A 602 21.70 -11.39 -6.17
CA GLY A 602 20.89 -12.58 -6.37
C GLY A 602 19.45 -12.51 -5.80
N PRO A 603 18.61 -13.51 -6.14
CA PRO A 603 17.18 -13.54 -5.81
C PRO A 603 16.80 -13.23 -4.36
N SER A 604 17.54 -13.81 -3.40
CA SER A 604 17.27 -13.64 -1.96
C SER A 604 17.48 -12.22 -1.43
N ASN A 605 18.16 -11.36 -2.19
CA ASN A 605 18.36 -9.95 -1.88
C ASN A 605 17.54 -9.02 -2.79
N TRP A 606 17.12 -9.51 -3.96
CA TRP A 606 16.24 -8.78 -4.88
C TRP A 606 14.85 -8.59 -4.30
N ASN A 607 14.33 -9.61 -3.62
CA ASN A 607 13.05 -9.55 -2.93
C ASN A 607 13.09 -10.41 -1.65
N THR A 608 12.56 -9.87 -0.57
CA THR A 608 12.44 -10.54 0.74
C THR A 608 11.02 -10.43 1.30
N ALA A 609 10.07 -9.93 0.50
CA ALA A 609 8.73 -9.62 0.94
C ALA A 609 7.69 -10.52 0.27
N ASP A 610 6.75 -10.99 1.10
CA ASP A 610 5.61 -11.83 0.70
C ASP A 610 4.31 -11.01 0.59
N ASP A 611 4.30 -9.76 1.06
CA ASP A 611 3.14 -8.89 0.93
C ASP A 611 3.13 -8.10 -0.37
N THR A 612 1.93 -7.78 -0.83
CA THR A 612 1.70 -7.06 -2.10
C THR A 612 2.40 -5.69 -2.21
N TYR A 613 2.66 -4.96 -1.11
CA TYR A 613 3.27 -3.63 -1.20
C TYR A 613 4.78 -3.72 -1.38
N TRP A 614 5.46 -4.39 -0.46
CA TRP A 614 6.91 -4.47 -0.46
C TRP A 614 7.43 -5.36 -1.60
N ASN A 615 6.71 -6.43 -1.93
CA ASN A 615 6.98 -7.21 -3.13
C ASN A 615 6.79 -6.34 -4.39
N GLY A 616 5.69 -5.58 -4.45
CA GLY A 616 5.46 -4.58 -5.50
C GLY A 616 6.64 -3.63 -5.70
N LYS A 617 7.13 -3.00 -4.63
CA LYS A 617 8.32 -2.13 -4.69
C LYS A 617 9.55 -2.88 -5.20
N ALA A 618 9.76 -4.12 -4.78
CA ALA A 618 10.89 -4.94 -5.25
C ALA A 618 10.80 -5.21 -6.75
N VAL A 619 9.67 -5.71 -7.27
CA VAL A 619 9.51 -5.97 -8.71
C VAL A 619 9.56 -4.69 -9.55
N GLY A 620 9.07 -3.57 -9.01
CA GLY A 620 9.21 -2.25 -9.62
C GLY A 620 10.67 -1.82 -9.76
N ARG A 621 11.45 -1.92 -8.68
CA ARG A 621 12.90 -1.66 -8.68
C ARG A 621 13.65 -2.52 -9.70
N LEU A 622 13.36 -3.83 -9.73
CA LEU A 622 13.99 -4.75 -10.67
C LEU A 622 13.63 -4.41 -12.12
N ALA A 623 12.40 -3.96 -12.39
CA ALA A 623 12.00 -3.53 -13.72
C ALA A 623 12.84 -2.33 -14.21
N GLU A 624 13.15 -1.36 -13.33
CA GLU A 624 14.02 -0.24 -13.71
C GLU A 624 15.46 -0.72 -14.03
N VAL A 625 16.02 -1.66 -13.26
CA VAL A 625 17.36 -2.21 -13.54
C VAL A 625 17.36 -3.08 -14.81
N LEU A 626 16.30 -3.87 -15.04
CA LEU A 626 16.10 -4.65 -16.27
C LEU A 626 16.08 -3.73 -17.51
N ALA A 627 15.38 -2.60 -17.43
CA ALA A 627 15.33 -1.63 -18.52
C ALA A 627 16.73 -1.10 -18.87
N LEU A 628 17.59 -0.86 -17.86
CA LEU A 628 18.97 -0.42 -18.05
C LEU A 628 19.86 -1.52 -18.65
N ALA A 629 19.79 -2.74 -18.12
CA ALA A 629 20.53 -3.89 -18.63
C ALA A 629 20.24 -4.11 -20.13
N ASN A 630 18.95 -4.03 -20.50
CA ASN A 630 18.50 -4.20 -21.88
C ASN A 630 18.99 -3.05 -22.78
N GLN A 631 18.85 -1.79 -22.36
CA GLN A 631 19.36 -0.62 -23.11
C GLN A 631 20.88 -0.68 -23.35
N LEU A 632 21.63 -1.21 -22.39
CA LEU A 632 23.08 -1.38 -22.48
C LEU A 632 23.48 -2.63 -23.28
N GLY A 633 22.53 -3.46 -23.72
CA GLY A 633 22.81 -4.72 -24.40
C GLY A 633 23.54 -5.75 -23.53
N MET A 634 23.35 -5.70 -22.21
CA MET A 634 23.90 -6.67 -21.26
C MET A 634 23.05 -7.94 -21.27
N THR A 635 23.25 -8.80 -22.28
CA THR A 635 22.36 -9.94 -22.55
C THR A 635 22.20 -10.90 -21.37
N GLU A 636 23.29 -11.20 -20.63
CA GLU A 636 23.23 -12.11 -19.48
C GLU A 636 22.47 -11.50 -18.30
N ALA A 637 22.80 -10.27 -17.90
CA ALA A 637 22.06 -9.54 -16.87
C ALA A 637 20.58 -9.36 -17.23
N THR A 638 20.29 -9.06 -18.49
CA THR A 638 18.91 -8.93 -19.01
C THR A 638 18.15 -10.24 -18.86
N SER A 639 18.72 -11.38 -19.32
CA SER A 639 18.08 -12.69 -19.19
C SER A 639 17.83 -13.05 -17.74
N THR A 640 18.84 -12.88 -16.88
CA THR A 640 18.75 -13.22 -15.45
C THR A 640 17.64 -12.45 -14.74
N LEU A 641 17.57 -11.12 -14.94
CA LEU A 641 16.54 -10.28 -14.33
C LEU A 641 15.15 -10.55 -14.94
N LEU A 642 15.07 -10.73 -16.26
CA LEU A 642 13.82 -11.02 -16.97
C LEU A 642 13.22 -12.37 -16.54
N ASP A 643 14.04 -13.43 -16.51
CA ASP A 643 13.59 -14.77 -16.13
C ASP A 643 13.10 -14.80 -14.68
N TRP A 644 13.81 -14.11 -13.77
CA TRP A 644 13.37 -13.99 -12.37
C TRP A 644 12.07 -13.21 -12.24
N LEU A 645 11.95 -12.03 -12.89
CA LEU A 645 10.73 -11.23 -12.85
C LEU A 645 9.53 -12.00 -13.42
N LYS A 646 9.72 -12.76 -14.51
CA LYS A 646 8.68 -13.61 -15.07
C LYS A 646 8.25 -14.69 -14.08
N GLY A 647 9.21 -15.32 -13.38
CA GLY A 647 8.93 -16.32 -12.35
C GLY A 647 8.13 -15.73 -11.18
N GLU A 648 8.57 -14.60 -10.64
CA GLU A 648 7.91 -13.91 -9.53
C GLU A 648 6.49 -13.46 -9.90
N LEU A 649 6.32 -12.83 -11.08
CA LEU A 649 5.00 -12.42 -11.55
C LEU A 649 4.10 -13.64 -11.83
N ALA A 650 4.64 -14.71 -12.41
CA ALA A 650 3.90 -15.94 -12.67
C ALA A 650 3.41 -16.61 -11.38
N ASP A 651 4.20 -16.54 -10.31
CA ASP A 651 3.83 -17.02 -8.97
C ASP A 651 2.61 -16.28 -8.45
N TRP A 652 2.70 -14.94 -8.36
CA TRP A 652 1.59 -14.08 -7.94
C TRP A 652 0.32 -14.25 -8.77
N MET A 653 0.46 -14.46 -10.08
CA MET A 653 -0.67 -14.64 -10.99
C MET A 653 -1.24 -16.07 -10.98
N SER A 654 -0.78 -16.96 -10.10
CA SER A 654 -1.22 -18.36 -10.01
C SER A 654 -1.71 -18.69 -8.60
N ALA A 655 -3.00 -18.95 -8.43
CA ALA A 655 -3.56 -19.22 -7.10
C ALA A 655 -3.35 -20.65 -6.58
N GLU A 656 -2.73 -21.53 -7.36
CA GLU A 656 -2.58 -22.94 -7.02
C GLU A 656 -1.18 -23.43 -7.35
N ARG A 657 -0.67 -24.29 -6.47
CA ARG A 657 0.60 -24.99 -6.60
C ARG A 657 0.42 -26.48 -6.27
N ASP A 658 0.87 -27.35 -7.16
CA ASP A 658 0.89 -28.81 -7.02
C ASP A 658 -0.44 -29.47 -6.61
N GLY A 659 -1.55 -28.94 -7.11
CA GLY A 659 -2.92 -29.38 -6.86
C GLY A 659 -3.54 -28.81 -5.59
N THR A 660 -2.89 -27.85 -4.94
CA THR A 660 -3.35 -27.23 -3.69
C THR A 660 -3.37 -25.71 -3.77
N LEU A 661 -4.39 -25.10 -3.18
CA LEU A 661 -4.48 -23.64 -3.11
C LEU A 661 -3.25 -23.09 -2.38
N ASP A 662 -2.64 -22.05 -2.94
CA ASP A 662 -1.50 -21.43 -2.29
C ASP A 662 -1.89 -20.76 -0.96
N HIS A 663 -0.90 -20.39 -0.17
CA HIS A 663 -1.04 -19.75 1.13
C HIS A 663 -0.27 -18.43 1.22
N ILE A 664 0.56 -18.12 0.21
CA ILE A 664 1.27 -16.86 -0.02
C ILE A 664 1.29 -16.58 -1.54
N ASN A 665 1.56 -15.34 -1.93
CA ASN A 665 1.69 -14.89 -3.32
C ASN A 665 0.55 -15.34 -4.25
N TYR A 666 -0.70 -15.10 -3.88
CA TYR A 666 -1.83 -15.37 -4.76
C TYR A 666 -2.99 -14.39 -4.58
N PHE A 667 -3.90 -14.38 -5.56
CA PHE A 667 -5.09 -13.54 -5.54
C PHE A 667 -6.37 -14.33 -5.28
N VAL A 668 -7.23 -13.73 -4.46
CA VAL A 668 -8.59 -14.18 -4.16
C VAL A 668 -9.60 -13.13 -4.62
N TYR A 669 -10.65 -13.55 -5.30
CA TYR A 669 -11.77 -12.66 -5.65
C TYR A 669 -12.86 -12.75 -4.59
N ASP A 670 -13.16 -11.62 -3.95
CA ASP A 670 -14.30 -11.45 -3.06
C ASP A 670 -15.51 -10.95 -3.85
N ASP A 671 -16.52 -11.81 -4.02
CA ASP A 671 -17.72 -11.55 -4.82
C ASP A 671 -18.75 -10.63 -4.15
N ASP A 672 -18.73 -10.55 -2.81
CA ASP A 672 -19.59 -9.62 -2.06
C ASP A 672 -19.06 -8.18 -2.15
N TRP A 673 -17.75 -8.00 -2.01
CA TRP A 673 -17.08 -6.70 -2.16
C TRP A 673 -16.69 -6.37 -3.60
N ASN A 674 -16.86 -7.32 -4.51
CA ASN A 674 -16.48 -7.24 -5.91
C ASN A 674 -15.04 -6.77 -6.07
N THR A 675 -14.08 -7.39 -5.39
CA THR A 675 -12.68 -6.93 -5.32
C THR A 675 -11.67 -8.08 -5.26
N LEU A 676 -10.44 -7.80 -5.69
CA LEU A 676 -9.33 -8.75 -5.66
C LEU A 676 -8.44 -8.50 -4.44
N LEU A 677 -8.09 -9.57 -3.72
CA LEU A 677 -7.30 -9.57 -2.51
C LEU A 677 -5.99 -10.36 -2.75
N GLY A 678 -4.84 -9.69 -2.71
CA GLY A 678 -3.53 -10.36 -2.83
C GLY A 678 -2.99 -10.78 -1.47
N MET A 679 -2.50 -12.01 -1.37
CA MET A 679 -1.95 -12.62 -0.16
C MET A 679 -0.41 -12.60 -0.25
N ASP A 680 0.35 -12.02 0.69
CA ASP A 680 -0.11 -11.43 1.95
C ASP A 680 -0.57 -9.95 1.80
N GLU A 681 -1.49 -9.53 2.66
CA GLU A 681 -1.88 -8.12 2.77
C GLU A 681 -0.86 -7.29 3.55
N ALA A 682 -0.82 -6.00 3.23
CA ALA A 682 -0.15 -4.98 4.01
C ALA A 682 -1.04 -3.73 4.09
N PHE A 683 -0.84 -2.92 5.13
CA PHE A 683 -1.51 -1.62 5.30
C PHE A 683 -3.05 -1.68 5.21
N TYR A 684 -3.66 -2.79 5.66
CA TYR A 684 -5.10 -3.05 5.61
C TYR A 684 -5.68 -3.15 4.19
N SER A 685 -4.88 -3.60 3.21
CA SER A 685 -5.35 -3.80 1.83
C SER A 685 -6.49 -4.81 1.71
N HIS A 686 -6.74 -5.69 2.69
CA HIS A 686 -7.98 -6.48 2.76
C HIS A 686 -9.00 -5.84 3.69
N ALA A 687 -8.69 -5.75 4.99
CA ALA A 687 -9.69 -5.46 6.03
C ALA A 687 -10.46 -4.15 5.81
N LEU A 688 -9.79 -3.16 5.19
CA LEU A 688 -10.35 -1.85 4.87
C LEU A 688 -10.31 -1.52 3.38
N LEU A 689 -9.85 -2.47 2.54
CA LEU A 689 -9.60 -2.29 1.11
C LEU A 689 -8.78 -1.03 0.87
N GLN A 690 -7.58 -0.94 1.44
CA GLN A 690 -6.69 0.21 1.25
C GLN A 690 -5.80 -0.01 0.02
N ASP A 691 -5.49 1.07 -0.69
CA ASP A 691 -4.22 1.19 -1.43
C ASP A 691 -4.01 0.22 -2.61
N HIS A 692 -5.05 -0.45 -3.12
CA HIS A 692 -4.92 -1.41 -4.24
C HIS A 692 -4.18 -0.82 -5.46
N HIS A 693 -4.49 0.41 -5.87
CA HIS A 693 -3.76 1.08 -6.94
C HIS A 693 -2.26 1.29 -6.64
N PHE A 694 -1.86 1.51 -5.39
CA PHE A 694 -0.45 1.63 -5.02
C PHE A 694 0.24 0.28 -5.13
N HIS A 695 -0.36 -0.77 -4.56
CA HIS A 695 0.21 -2.12 -4.56
C HIS A 695 0.24 -2.71 -5.98
N TYR A 696 -0.92 -2.84 -6.61
CA TYR A 696 -1.09 -3.53 -7.89
C TYR A 696 -0.49 -2.73 -9.04
N GLY A 697 -0.38 -1.41 -8.90
CA GLY A 697 0.31 -0.54 -9.87
C GLY A 697 1.77 -0.93 -10.08
N TYR A 698 2.48 -1.40 -9.05
CA TYR A 698 3.84 -1.91 -9.20
C TYR A 698 3.93 -3.21 -10.01
N PHE A 699 3.01 -4.15 -9.79
CA PHE A 699 2.94 -5.38 -10.58
C PHE A 699 2.66 -5.08 -12.05
N VAL A 700 1.72 -4.16 -12.33
CA VAL A 700 1.42 -3.71 -13.72
C VAL A 700 2.62 -2.99 -14.33
N ARG A 701 3.35 -2.18 -13.56
CA ARG A 701 4.59 -1.51 -14.00
C ARG A 701 5.67 -2.52 -14.40
N ALA A 702 5.88 -3.55 -13.57
CA ALA A 702 6.84 -4.62 -13.86
C ALA A 702 6.41 -5.46 -15.07
N ALA A 703 5.13 -5.83 -15.15
CA ALA A 703 4.58 -6.56 -16.29
C ALA A 703 4.73 -5.78 -17.60
N ALA A 704 4.47 -4.47 -17.60
CA ALA A 704 4.66 -3.63 -18.78
C ALA A 704 6.11 -3.63 -19.28
N GLU A 705 7.11 -3.68 -18.38
CA GLU A 705 8.53 -3.76 -18.78
C GLU A 705 8.91 -5.14 -19.29
N VAL A 706 8.49 -6.21 -18.60
CA VAL A 706 8.69 -7.59 -19.07
C VAL A 706 8.13 -7.75 -20.47
N CYS A 707 6.90 -7.30 -20.71
CA CYS A 707 6.22 -7.45 -21.99
C CYS A 707 6.76 -6.51 -23.07
N ARG A 708 7.42 -5.40 -22.71
CA ARG A 708 8.14 -4.56 -23.67
C ARG A 708 9.32 -5.31 -24.31
N ILE A 709 9.92 -6.25 -23.57
CA ILE A 709 11.03 -7.08 -24.04
C ILE A 709 10.51 -8.40 -24.63
N GLU A 710 9.52 -9.03 -23.99
CA GLU A 710 8.91 -10.30 -24.39
C GLU A 710 7.37 -10.22 -24.35
N SER A 711 6.79 -9.67 -25.41
CA SER A 711 5.36 -9.35 -25.49
C SER A 711 4.43 -10.55 -25.32
N ASP A 712 4.88 -11.75 -25.69
CA ASP A 712 4.11 -12.99 -25.55
C ASP A 712 3.69 -13.25 -24.09
N PHE A 713 4.45 -12.81 -23.08
CA PHE A 713 4.13 -13.01 -21.66
C PHE A 713 2.81 -12.34 -21.24
N CYS A 714 2.47 -11.22 -21.89
CA CYS A 714 1.18 -10.52 -21.71
C CYS A 714 0.10 -11.01 -22.69
N GLY A 715 0.34 -12.07 -23.45
CA GLY A 715 -0.63 -12.65 -24.36
C GLY A 715 -1.86 -13.21 -23.62
N PRO A 716 -3.01 -13.34 -24.33
CA PRO A 716 -4.26 -13.83 -23.74
C PRO A 716 -4.18 -15.30 -23.27
N ASP A 717 -3.27 -16.08 -23.85
CA ASP A 717 -3.01 -17.48 -23.46
C ASP A 717 -1.88 -17.59 -22.40
N GLN A 718 -1.34 -16.47 -21.92
CA GLN A 718 -0.30 -16.38 -20.89
C GLN A 718 -0.86 -15.66 -19.64
N TYR A 719 -0.13 -14.71 -19.05
CA TYR A 719 -0.55 -14.02 -17.82
C TYR A 719 -1.24 -12.68 -18.06
N GLY A 720 -1.38 -12.26 -19.32
CA GLY A 720 -2.08 -11.03 -19.72
C GLY A 720 -3.44 -10.83 -19.02
N PRO A 721 -4.35 -11.82 -19.04
CA PRO A 721 -5.66 -11.69 -18.39
C PRO A 721 -5.59 -11.44 -16.87
N MET A 722 -4.54 -11.90 -16.17
CA MET A 722 -4.34 -11.62 -14.74
C MET A 722 -3.82 -10.20 -14.50
N PHE A 723 -2.90 -9.70 -15.31
CA PHE A 723 -2.47 -8.29 -15.24
C PHE A 723 -3.63 -7.34 -15.53
N GLU A 724 -4.46 -7.66 -16.52
CA GLU A 724 -5.70 -6.92 -16.78
C GLU A 724 -6.70 -7.03 -15.61
N LEU A 725 -6.78 -8.17 -14.92
CA LEU A 725 -7.62 -8.34 -13.73
C LEU A 725 -7.19 -7.38 -12.59
N LEU A 726 -5.88 -7.21 -12.37
CA LEU A 726 -5.34 -6.23 -11.43
C LEU A 726 -5.74 -4.80 -11.81
N ILE A 727 -5.56 -4.42 -13.09
CA ILE A 727 -5.98 -3.10 -13.61
C ILE A 727 -7.48 -2.89 -13.38
N ARG A 728 -8.29 -3.91 -13.64
CA ARG A 728 -9.74 -3.84 -13.50
C ARG A 728 -10.17 -3.67 -12.04
N ASP A 729 -9.45 -4.27 -11.08
CA ASP A 729 -9.80 -4.09 -9.67
C ASP A 729 -9.68 -2.64 -9.19
N TYR A 730 -8.57 -1.94 -9.51
CA TYR A 730 -8.38 -0.55 -9.06
C TYR A 730 -8.92 0.50 -10.05
N ALA A 731 -9.05 0.16 -11.33
CA ALA A 731 -9.40 1.08 -12.42
C ALA A 731 -10.24 0.44 -13.55
N ALA A 732 -11.28 -0.32 -13.21
CA ALA A 732 -12.22 -0.90 -14.18
C ALA A 732 -12.90 0.14 -15.10
N GLY A 733 -13.28 -0.33 -16.30
CA GLY A 733 -14.18 0.38 -17.22
C GLY A 733 -15.63 0.38 -16.74
N ARG A 734 -16.51 1.15 -17.41
CA ARG A 734 -17.91 1.35 -16.97
C ARG A 734 -18.74 0.06 -17.00
N ASP A 735 -18.47 -0.80 -17.97
CA ASP A 735 -19.21 -2.03 -18.23
C ASP A 735 -18.48 -3.28 -17.71
N ASP A 736 -17.59 -3.13 -16.72
CA ASP A 736 -16.85 -4.26 -16.16
C ASP A 736 -17.79 -5.26 -15.47
N SER A 737 -17.56 -6.55 -15.70
CA SER A 737 -18.40 -7.63 -15.18
C SER A 737 -18.10 -8.02 -13.73
N LEU A 738 -16.96 -7.60 -13.17
CA LEU A 738 -16.49 -8.03 -11.85
C LEU A 738 -16.24 -6.89 -10.88
N PHE A 739 -15.97 -5.67 -11.36
CA PHE A 739 -15.46 -4.58 -10.53
C PHE A 739 -16.23 -3.27 -10.73
N PRO A 740 -16.34 -2.42 -9.70
CA PRO A 740 -16.93 -1.10 -9.84
C PRO A 740 -16.05 -0.17 -10.70
N TYR A 741 -16.69 0.72 -11.47
CA TYR A 741 -16.00 1.69 -12.33
C TYR A 741 -14.99 2.55 -11.55
N LEU A 742 -13.72 2.49 -11.96
CA LEU A 742 -12.63 3.30 -11.41
C LEU A 742 -12.54 3.24 -9.87
N ARG A 743 -12.49 2.04 -9.26
CA ARG A 743 -12.55 1.89 -7.79
C ARG A 743 -11.75 2.96 -7.03
N ASN A 744 -10.45 3.10 -7.26
CA ASN A 744 -9.62 4.04 -6.48
C ASN A 744 -9.77 5.50 -6.95
N PHE A 745 -9.91 5.72 -8.26
CA PHE A 745 -10.00 7.06 -8.82
C PHE A 745 -11.39 7.67 -8.67
N ASP A 746 -11.48 8.90 -8.15
CA ASP A 746 -12.73 9.63 -8.00
C ASP A 746 -12.89 10.64 -9.15
N PRO A 747 -13.80 10.39 -10.13
CA PRO A 747 -13.97 11.31 -11.26
C PRO A 747 -14.48 12.69 -10.86
N ALA A 748 -15.16 12.80 -9.71
CA ALA A 748 -15.72 14.06 -9.26
C ALA A 748 -14.65 15.01 -8.68
N PHE A 749 -13.60 14.45 -8.09
CA PHE A 749 -12.47 15.22 -7.56
C PHE A 749 -11.26 15.26 -8.50
N GLY A 750 -11.14 14.31 -9.42
CA GLY A 750 -10.06 14.20 -10.39
C GLY A 750 -8.78 13.56 -9.83
N PHE A 751 -8.87 12.84 -8.72
CA PHE A 751 -7.75 12.14 -8.08
C PHE A 751 -8.23 10.89 -7.33
N SER A 752 -7.29 10.04 -6.90
CA SER A 752 -7.62 8.80 -6.18
C SER A 752 -7.90 9.00 -4.70
N TRP A 753 -8.78 8.19 -4.13
CA TRP A 753 -8.81 7.97 -2.68
C TRP A 753 -8.09 6.68 -2.33
N ALA A 754 -7.31 6.72 -1.25
CA ALA A 754 -6.51 5.60 -0.76
C ALA A 754 -7.36 4.65 0.11
N SER A 755 -8.29 5.19 0.90
CA SER A 755 -9.08 4.38 1.82
C SER A 755 -10.37 3.83 1.22
N GLY A 756 -10.54 2.51 1.20
CA GLY A 756 -11.79 1.87 0.83
C GLY A 756 -12.93 2.25 1.78
N ALA A 757 -12.66 2.16 3.08
CA ALA A 757 -13.65 2.36 4.14
C ALA A 757 -13.90 3.82 4.56
N ALA A 758 -13.01 4.77 4.23
CA ALA A 758 -13.13 6.19 4.61
C ALA A 758 -13.54 6.40 6.09
N GLY A 759 -12.99 5.59 7.00
CA GLY A 759 -13.42 5.46 8.40
C GLY A 759 -13.04 6.61 9.32
N PHE A 760 -12.96 7.84 8.80
CA PHE A 760 -12.44 9.00 9.52
C PHE A 760 -13.49 10.13 9.55
N ASN A 761 -13.50 10.90 10.63
CA ASN A 761 -14.38 12.06 10.76
C ASN A 761 -14.08 13.19 9.76
N ARG A 762 -12.93 13.12 9.07
CA ARG A 762 -12.47 14.03 8.02
C ARG A 762 -12.84 13.56 6.61
N GLY A 763 -13.51 12.42 6.48
CA GLY A 763 -13.79 11.76 5.20
C GLY A 763 -12.65 10.86 4.74
N ASN A 764 -12.50 10.74 3.42
CA ASN A 764 -11.45 9.92 2.81
C ASN A 764 -10.11 10.67 2.74
N ASN A 765 -9.02 9.96 2.40
CA ASN A 765 -7.69 10.53 2.26
C ASN A 765 -6.88 9.96 1.10
N ASN A 766 -5.83 10.68 0.69
CA ASN A 766 -4.75 10.18 -0.17
C ASN A 766 -3.44 10.84 0.26
N GLU A 767 -2.39 10.03 0.40
CA GLU A 767 -1.02 10.47 0.67
C GLU A 767 -0.23 10.55 -0.64
N SER A 768 0.24 9.42 -1.18
CA SER A 768 1.16 9.40 -2.33
C SER A 768 0.45 9.54 -3.67
N THR A 769 0.47 10.75 -4.26
CA THR A 769 -0.03 10.92 -5.64
C THR A 769 0.92 10.31 -6.67
N SER A 770 2.20 10.17 -6.34
CA SER A 770 3.20 9.58 -7.23
C SER A 770 3.02 8.07 -7.41
N GLU A 771 2.60 7.33 -6.38
CA GLU A 771 2.24 5.92 -6.54
C GLU A 771 0.97 5.74 -7.39
N ALA A 772 -0.02 6.64 -7.27
CA ALA A 772 -1.16 6.67 -8.18
C ALA A 772 -0.72 6.98 -9.63
N ALA A 773 0.19 7.95 -9.83
CA ALA A 773 0.73 8.27 -11.14
C ALA A 773 1.54 7.11 -11.74
N ASN A 774 2.28 6.36 -10.92
CA ASN A 774 2.94 5.12 -11.33
C ASN A 774 1.92 4.10 -11.83
N ALA A 775 0.85 3.84 -11.08
CA ALA A 775 -0.19 2.88 -11.47
C ALA A 775 -0.89 3.25 -12.79
N TYR A 776 -1.27 4.52 -12.95
CA TYR A 776 -1.98 4.98 -14.15
C TYR A 776 -1.06 5.16 -15.36
N GLY A 777 0.19 5.57 -15.14
CA GLY A 777 1.21 5.58 -16.19
C GLY A 777 1.53 4.16 -16.66
N ALA A 778 1.58 3.18 -15.75
CA ALA A 778 1.79 1.78 -16.08
C ALA A 778 0.64 1.21 -16.92
N MET A 779 -0.60 1.64 -16.70
CA MET A 779 -1.72 1.32 -17.60
C MET A 779 -1.47 1.84 -19.03
N VAL A 780 -0.93 3.06 -19.19
CA VAL A 780 -0.61 3.58 -20.53
C VAL A 780 0.46 2.72 -21.19
N LEU A 781 1.54 2.38 -20.49
CA LEU A 781 2.59 1.50 -21.03
C LEU A 781 2.04 0.10 -21.37
N TYR A 782 1.25 -0.49 -20.48
CA TYR A 782 0.63 -1.80 -20.67
C TYR A 782 -0.32 -1.81 -21.87
N GLY A 783 -1.16 -0.78 -22.01
CA GLY A 783 -2.05 -0.62 -23.15
C GLY A 783 -1.30 -0.45 -24.46
N LEU A 784 -0.18 0.29 -24.47
CA LEU A 784 0.66 0.44 -25.66
C LEU A 784 1.33 -0.87 -26.07
N VAL A 785 1.91 -1.62 -25.12
CA VAL A 785 2.61 -2.87 -25.44
C VAL A 785 1.67 -4.00 -25.85
N THR A 786 0.43 -4.01 -25.34
CA THR A 786 -0.59 -5.02 -25.69
C THR A 786 -1.49 -4.60 -26.86
N GLY A 787 -1.41 -3.35 -27.32
CA GLY A 787 -2.33 -2.79 -28.31
C GLY A 787 -3.75 -2.59 -27.79
N ASN A 788 -3.93 -2.42 -26.48
CA ASN A 788 -5.22 -2.19 -25.82
C ASN A 788 -5.47 -0.69 -25.62
N ASP A 789 -6.08 -0.05 -26.63
CA ASP A 789 -6.38 1.39 -26.61
C ASP A 789 -7.33 1.79 -25.46
N GLU A 790 -8.25 0.92 -25.03
CA GLU A 790 -9.16 1.24 -23.94
C GLU A 790 -8.41 1.40 -22.61
N ILE A 791 -7.48 0.48 -22.31
CA ILE A 791 -6.60 0.59 -21.14
C ILE A 791 -5.68 1.81 -21.27
N ALA A 792 -5.11 2.04 -22.46
CA ALA A 792 -4.20 3.17 -22.69
C ALA A 792 -4.91 4.52 -22.48
N GLU A 793 -6.06 4.75 -23.10
CA GLU A 793 -6.80 6.01 -22.99
C GLU A 793 -7.38 6.23 -21.59
N ARG A 794 -7.83 5.16 -20.93
CA ARG A 794 -8.21 5.24 -19.51
C ARG A 794 -7.01 5.63 -18.67
N GLY A 795 -5.85 4.97 -18.84
CA GLY A 795 -4.60 5.33 -18.17
C GLY A 795 -4.22 6.80 -18.39
N MET A 796 -4.35 7.31 -19.61
CA MET A 796 -4.07 8.71 -19.95
C MET A 796 -4.99 9.69 -19.20
N TYR A 797 -6.29 9.40 -19.11
CA TYR A 797 -7.22 10.21 -18.32
C TYR A 797 -6.82 10.25 -16.84
N LEU A 798 -6.58 9.08 -16.25
CA LEU A 798 -6.27 8.98 -14.82
C LEU A 798 -4.91 9.62 -14.49
N HIS A 799 -3.91 9.45 -15.36
CA HIS A 799 -2.57 10.03 -15.22
C HIS A 799 -2.58 11.55 -15.35
N ALA A 800 -3.23 12.10 -16.40
CA ALA A 800 -3.33 13.54 -16.60
C ALA A 800 -4.11 14.22 -15.46
N SER A 801 -5.17 13.59 -14.96
CA SER A 801 -5.92 14.08 -13.81
C SER A 801 -5.09 14.06 -12.52
N THR A 802 -4.38 12.96 -12.26
CA THR A 802 -3.47 12.86 -11.11
C THR A 802 -2.40 13.95 -11.15
N ALA A 803 -1.72 14.14 -12.30
CA ALA A 803 -0.72 15.18 -12.48
C ALA A 803 -1.28 16.60 -12.26
N ALA A 804 -2.45 16.91 -12.83
CA ALA A 804 -3.07 18.22 -12.67
C ALA A 804 -3.55 18.47 -11.22
N SER A 805 -4.12 17.46 -10.57
CA SER A 805 -4.61 17.53 -9.20
C SER A 805 -3.49 17.66 -8.16
N PHE A 806 -2.32 17.06 -8.40
CA PHE A 806 -1.11 17.23 -7.58
C PHE A 806 -0.72 18.71 -7.49
N TRP A 807 -0.65 19.40 -8.64
CA TRP A 807 -0.31 20.82 -8.67
C TRP A 807 -1.41 21.73 -8.17
N GLU A 808 -2.66 21.33 -8.35
CA GLU A 808 -3.83 22.06 -7.89
C GLU A 808 -3.97 21.97 -6.36
N TYR A 809 -4.04 20.77 -5.80
CA TYR A 809 -4.49 20.53 -4.43
C TYR A 809 -3.37 20.22 -3.44
N TRP A 810 -2.29 19.54 -3.86
CA TRP A 810 -1.16 19.24 -2.97
C TRP A 810 -0.17 20.39 -2.85
N ASN A 811 -0.01 21.18 -3.92
CA ASN A 811 1.08 22.17 -4.03
C ASN A 811 0.63 23.62 -4.22
N ASP A 812 -0.67 23.85 -4.47
CA ASP A 812 -1.25 25.19 -4.65
C ASP A 812 -0.40 26.09 -5.57
N ILE A 813 -0.10 25.61 -6.80
CA ILE A 813 0.87 26.29 -7.68
C ILE A 813 0.49 27.74 -8.01
N ASP A 814 -0.80 28.03 -8.18
CA ASP A 814 -1.29 29.40 -8.40
C ASP A 814 -1.07 30.29 -7.17
N GLY A 815 -1.22 29.72 -5.97
CA GLY A 815 -0.93 30.36 -4.70
C GLY A 815 0.55 30.67 -4.55
N TYR A 816 1.43 29.71 -4.90
CA TYR A 816 2.88 29.88 -4.91
C TYR A 816 3.33 31.01 -5.85
N ARG A 817 2.83 31.01 -7.10
CA ARG A 817 3.17 32.02 -8.11
C ARG A 817 2.53 33.40 -7.88
N GLY A 818 1.65 33.51 -6.89
CA GLY A 818 1.00 34.77 -6.54
C GLY A 818 0.11 35.35 -7.64
N VAL A 819 -0.53 34.49 -8.44
CA VAL A 819 -1.29 34.89 -9.63
C VAL A 819 -2.54 35.69 -9.26
N ASP A 820 -3.39 35.13 -8.40
CA ASP A 820 -4.65 35.71 -7.94
C ASP A 820 -5.05 35.10 -6.58
N SER A 821 -5.51 35.94 -5.66
CA SER A 821 -6.07 35.52 -4.36
C SER A 821 -7.26 34.56 -4.47
N GLU A 822 -8.07 34.63 -5.53
CA GLU A 822 -9.18 33.68 -5.76
C GLU A 822 -8.66 32.33 -6.25
N LYS A 823 -7.53 32.30 -6.98
CA LYS A 823 -6.91 31.07 -7.48
C LYS A 823 -6.05 30.34 -6.44
N ARG A 824 -5.61 31.01 -5.38
CA ARG A 824 -4.94 30.35 -4.25
C ARG A 824 -5.87 29.31 -3.63
N ASN A 825 -5.41 28.07 -3.49
CA ASN A 825 -6.19 26.97 -2.93
C ASN A 825 -6.00 26.83 -1.41
N PHE A 826 -4.78 27.00 -0.91
CA PHE A 826 -4.54 26.93 0.53
C PHE A 826 -5.18 28.12 1.26
N PRO A 827 -5.79 27.88 2.43
CA PRO A 827 -6.45 28.94 3.18
C PRO A 827 -5.45 29.97 3.72
N PRO A 828 -5.90 31.22 3.96
CA PRO A 828 -5.10 32.21 4.66
C PRO A 828 -4.61 31.67 6.01
N GLY A 829 -3.32 31.88 6.32
CA GLY A 829 -2.67 31.41 7.54
C GLY A 829 -1.91 30.10 7.41
N TYR A 830 -2.16 29.29 6.37
CA TYR A 830 -1.36 28.09 6.11
C TYR A 830 0.00 28.50 5.56
N SER A 831 1.07 28.01 6.19
CA SER A 831 2.43 28.53 6.03
C SER A 831 3.35 27.65 5.16
N LYS A 832 2.92 26.43 4.81
CA LYS A 832 3.71 25.53 3.98
C LYS A 832 3.36 25.75 2.50
N ILE A 833 4.35 25.53 1.64
CA ILE A 833 4.16 25.60 0.18
C ILE A 833 3.44 24.36 -0.36
N THR A 834 3.38 23.28 0.42
CA THR A 834 2.83 21.98 0.04
C THR A 834 2.06 21.34 1.19
N THR A 835 1.35 20.26 0.89
CA THR A 835 0.74 19.30 1.83
C THR A 835 1.21 17.91 1.43
N SER A 836 0.87 16.88 2.20
CA SER A 836 1.24 15.51 1.85
C SER A 836 0.05 14.55 1.92
N ILE A 837 -0.85 14.75 2.90
CA ILE A 837 -2.11 13.99 2.96
C ILE A 837 -3.27 14.94 2.69
N ILE A 838 -4.02 14.68 1.63
CA ILE A 838 -5.30 15.34 1.38
C ILE A 838 -6.41 14.56 2.08
N TRP A 839 -7.32 15.29 2.72
CA TRP A 839 -8.49 14.77 3.44
C TRP A 839 -9.78 15.37 2.89
N GLY A 840 -10.90 14.66 2.92
CA GLY A 840 -12.20 15.19 2.49
C GLY A 840 -12.55 16.60 2.99
N ASP A 841 -12.12 16.96 4.21
CA ASP A 841 -12.35 18.27 4.83
C ASP A 841 -11.20 19.29 4.70
N GLY A 842 -10.03 18.89 4.18
CA GLY A 842 -8.83 19.73 4.16
C GLY A 842 -7.56 18.97 3.81
N ALA A 843 -6.44 19.26 4.50
CA ALA A 843 -5.15 18.65 4.22
C ALA A 843 -4.20 18.70 5.44
N ASP A 844 -3.19 17.83 5.43
CA ASP A 844 -2.12 17.76 6.41
C ASP A 844 -0.73 17.77 5.75
N PHE A 845 0.22 18.41 6.42
CA PHE A 845 1.65 18.27 6.20
C PHE A 845 2.20 17.25 7.20
N ALA A 846 2.03 15.96 6.88
CA ALA A 846 2.41 14.80 7.68
C ALA A 846 2.52 13.56 6.78
N THR A 847 3.09 12.46 7.28
CA THR A 847 2.84 11.12 6.70
C THR A 847 2.22 10.17 7.72
N TRP A 848 1.73 9.02 7.27
CA TRP A 848 1.20 7.96 8.12
C TRP A 848 2.24 7.35 9.07
N PHE A 849 3.53 7.40 8.71
CA PHE A 849 4.61 6.69 9.40
C PHE A 849 5.72 7.62 9.93
N SER A 850 5.82 8.85 9.44
CA SER A 850 6.94 9.75 9.72
C SER A 850 6.54 11.22 9.76
N ARG A 851 7.36 12.00 10.48
CA ARG A 851 7.23 13.46 10.60
C ARG A 851 8.44 14.21 10.06
N ARG A 852 9.40 13.48 9.50
CA ARG A 852 10.60 14.06 8.87
C ARG A 852 10.19 14.75 7.58
N TYR A 853 10.69 15.96 7.34
CA TYR A 853 10.35 16.71 6.13
C TYR A 853 10.79 15.93 4.88
N ALA A 854 11.94 15.27 4.98
CA ALA A 854 12.41 14.33 3.97
C ALA A 854 11.36 13.25 3.59
N HIS A 855 10.58 12.72 4.54
CA HIS A 855 9.52 11.75 4.23
C HIS A 855 8.22 12.43 3.79
N ILE A 856 7.81 13.51 4.46
CA ILE A 856 6.57 14.26 4.14
C ILE A 856 6.56 14.72 2.69
N LEU A 857 7.71 15.18 2.18
CA LEU A 857 7.85 15.61 0.80
C LEU A 857 8.30 14.45 -0.11
N GLY A 858 9.23 13.61 0.33
CA GLY A 858 9.76 12.51 -0.48
C GLY A 858 8.70 11.52 -0.93
N ILE A 859 7.63 11.32 -0.15
CA ILE A 859 6.54 10.39 -0.49
C ILE A 859 5.80 10.74 -1.79
N GLN A 860 5.89 12.00 -2.24
CA GLN A 860 5.34 12.47 -3.53
C GLN A 860 6.32 12.29 -4.70
N GLY A 861 7.55 11.86 -4.44
CA GLY A 861 8.60 11.66 -5.44
C GLY A 861 8.95 10.20 -5.70
N LEU A 862 8.36 9.26 -4.95
CA LEU A 862 8.59 7.82 -5.11
C LEU A 862 7.39 7.11 -5.76
N PRO A 863 7.59 6.01 -6.50
CA PRO A 863 8.90 5.51 -6.98
C PRO A 863 9.52 6.46 -8.01
N SER A 864 10.86 6.55 -8.08
CA SER A 864 11.48 7.33 -9.17
C SER A 864 11.39 6.51 -10.45
N ASN A 865 10.58 6.97 -11.39
CA ASN A 865 10.54 6.47 -12.76
C ASN A 865 9.91 7.55 -13.67
N PRO A 866 9.91 7.39 -14.99
CA PRO A 866 9.35 8.40 -15.88
C PRO A 866 7.84 8.65 -15.73
N LEU A 867 7.11 7.78 -15.05
CA LEU A 867 5.66 7.91 -14.87
C LEU A 867 5.30 9.00 -13.86
N ILE A 868 6.24 9.41 -13.01
CA ILE A 868 6.04 10.46 -12.01
C ILE A 868 6.61 11.82 -12.42
N MET A 869 7.03 11.98 -13.69
CA MET A 869 7.69 13.20 -14.19
C MET A 869 6.89 14.49 -13.98
N HIS A 870 5.59 14.39 -13.74
CA HIS A 870 4.73 15.53 -13.40
C HIS A 870 5.23 16.33 -12.18
N VAL A 871 5.98 15.72 -11.25
CA VAL A 871 6.59 16.40 -10.09
C VAL A 871 7.59 17.48 -10.51
N GLY A 872 8.17 17.37 -11.71
CA GLY A 872 9.13 18.33 -12.27
C GLY A 872 8.55 19.41 -13.18
N LEU A 873 7.21 19.56 -13.27
CA LEU A 873 6.58 20.53 -14.20
C LEU A 873 6.92 22.00 -13.89
N PHE A 874 7.23 22.33 -12.64
CA PHE A 874 7.55 23.69 -12.20
C PHE A 874 8.87 23.72 -11.46
N ALA A 875 9.96 23.93 -12.21
CA ALA A 875 11.33 23.96 -11.69
C ALA A 875 11.53 24.96 -10.54
N ASP A 876 10.93 26.16 -10.66
CA ASP A 876 10.96 27.20 -9.62
C ASP A 876 10.39 26.71 -8.29
N TYR A 877 9.27 25.98 -8.35
CA TYR A 877 8.67 25.37 -7.19
C TYR A 877 9.50 24.21 -6.64
N LEU A 878 10.02 23.34 -7.52
CA LEU A 878 10.76 22.15 -7.11
C LEU A 878 12.07 22.50 -6.37
N ASP A 879 12.74 23.59 -6.73
CA ASP A 879 13.90 24.09 -5.98
C ASP A 879 13.56 24.43 -4.52
N GLU A 880 12.42 25.12 -4.29
CA GLU A 880 11.94 25.42 -2.93
C GLU A 880 11.44 24.16 -2.22
N TYR A 881 10.87 23.21 -2.96
CA TYR A 881 10.42 21.91 -2.45
C TYR A 881 11.58 21.06 -1.94
N VAL A 882 12.64 20.91 -2.75
CA VAL A 882 13.89 20.23 -2.38
C VAL A 882 14.55 20.95 -1.20
N TYR A 883 14.62 22.27 -1.24
CA TYR A 883 15.09 23.04 -0.09
C TYR A 883 14.25 22.70 1.15
N LEU A 884 12.92 22.70 1.10
CA LEU A 884 12.09 22.37 2.25
C LEU A 884 12.35 20.94 2.77
N GLY A 885 12.48 19.96 1.87
CA GLY A 885 12.76 18.55 2.20
C GLY A 885 14.11 18.33 2.89
N MET A 886 15.12 19.17 2.58
CA MET A 886 16.46 19.08 3.19
C MET A 886 16.55 19.65 4.61
N ALA A 887 15.43 19.80 5.32
CA ALA A 887 15.39 20.39 6.67
C ALA A 887 16.25 19.61 7.67
N GLU A 888 16.21 18.28 7.61
CA GLU A 888 17.05 17.41 8.43
C GLU A 888 18.54 17.57 8.10
N SER A 889 18.92 17.59 6.81
CA SER A 889 20.32 17.74 6.37
C SER A 889 20.92 19.09 6.79
N ARG A 890 20.13 20.18 6.76
CA ARG A 890 20.60 21.49 7.24
C ARG A 890 20.95 21.51 8.73
N LYS A 891 20.36 20.63 9.55
CA LYS A 891 20.69 20.55 10.99
C LYS A 891 22.12 20.05 11.24
N VAL A 892 22.69 19.30 10.29
CA VAL A 892 24.08 18.83 10.33
C VAL A 892 25.03 19.72 9.49
N GLY A 893 24.53 20.82 8.92
CA GLY A 893 25.33 21.82 8.21
C GLY A 893 25.70 21.49 6.77
N ASN A 894 25.19 20.38 6.21
CA ASN A 894 25.40 19.99 4.82
C ASN A 894 24.38 20.70 3.91
N GLY A 895 23.09 20.47 4.15
CA GLY A 895 22.01 21.07 3.36
C GLY A 895 21.68 20.33 2.06
N ASN A 896 22.46 19.32 1.67
CA ASN A 896 22.24 18.47 0.51
C ASN A 896 21.73 17.07 0.92
N PRO A 897 21.28 16.22 -0.03
CA PRO A 897 20.80 14.88 0.29
C PRO A 897 21.81 13.98 1.02
N SER A 898 23.11 14.08 0.73
CA SER A 898 24.18 13.34 1.42
C SER A 898 24.27 13.62 2.94
N GLY A 899 23.64 14.70 3.41
CA GLY A 899 23.57 15.05 4.83
C GLY A 899 22.35 14.49 5.55
N LEU A 900 21.46 13.77 4.85
CA LEU A 900 20.30 13.13 5.47
C LEU A 900 20.74 11.93 6.32
N PRO A 901 20.12 11.74 7.51
CA PRO A 901 20.27 10.50 8.27
C PRO A 901 19.87 9.24 7.46
N PRO A 902 20.41 8.05 7.81
CA PRO A 902 19.99 6.77 7.25
C PRO A 902 18.46 6.58 7.30
N GLY A 903 17.93 5.87 6.29
CA GLY A 903 16.50 5.67 6.12
C GLY A 903 15.68 6.89 5.68
N LEU A 904 16.29 8.03 5.31
CA LEU A 904 15.58 9.23 4.79
C LEU A 904 15.75 9.43 3.26
N TRP A 905 16.00 8.36 2.52
CA TRP A 905 15.91 8.29 1.05
C TRP A 905 16.84 9.27 0.32
N THR A 906 18.14 9.22 0.63
CA THR A 906 19.16 10.12 0.06
C THR A 906 19.16 10.12 -1.47
N ASP A 907 19.03 8.95 -2.09
CA ASP A 907 18.95 8.75 -3.54
C ASP A 907 17.71 9.34 -4.19
N LEU A 908 16.54 9.12 -3.59
CA LEU A 908 15.30 9.74 -4.04
C LEU A 908 15.42 11.27 -4.10
N TRP A 909 16.08 11.84 -3.09
CA TRP A 909 16.30 13.28 -3.04
C TRP A 909 17.33 13.77 -4.06
N TRP A 910 18.36 12.99 -4.40
CA TRP A 910 19.21 13.30 -5.56
C TRP A 910 18.41 13.25 -6.85
N ASN A 911 17.53 12.26 -7.03
CA ASN A 911 16.70 12.13 -8.22
C ASN A 911 15.79 13.35 -8.42
N LEU A 912 15.08 13.77 -7.36
CA LEU A 912 14.24 14.98 -7.38
C LEU A 912 15.06 16.25 -7.65
N TRP A 913 16.21 16.40 -6.97
CA TRP A 913 17.07 17.57 -7.15
C TRP A 913 17.65 17.66 -8.56
N ALA A 914 17.97 16.52 -9.17
CA ALA A 914 18.52 16.50 -10.53
C ALA A 914 17.52 16.94 -11.61
N MET A 915 16.22 16.98 -11.31
CA MET A 915 15.22 17.50 -12.25
C MET A 915 15.34 19.01 -12.48
N THR A 916 16.02 19.74 -11.59
CA THR A 916 16.30 21.19 -11.73
C THR A 916 17.79 21.52 -11.71
N ASP A 917 18.60 20.83 -10.89
CA ASP A 917 20.03 21.06 -10.76
C ASP A 917 20.82 19.74 -10.68
N ALA A 918 20.91 19.06 -11.83
CA ALA A 918 21.63 17.80 -11.96
C ALA A 918 23.12 17.91 -11.64
N ASP A 919 23.77 19.03 -11.94
CA ASP A 919 25.21 19.19 -11.67
C ASP A 919 25.49 19.19 -10.16
N SER A 920 24.68 19.89 -9.37
CA SER A 920 24.82 19.89 -7.91
C SER A 920 24.44 18.54 -7.29
N ALA A 921 23.39 17.88 -7.79
CA ALA A 921 23.00 16.55 -7.33
C ALA A 921 24.10 15.51 -7.61
N ILE A 922 24.70 15.52 -8.80
CA ILE A 922 25.82 14.64 -9.17
C ILE A 922 27.05 14.94 -8.31
N ALA A 923 27.38 16.20 -8.08
CA ALA A 923 28.51 16.56 -7.24
C ALA A 923 28.36 16.05 -5.79
N ASP A 924 27.16 16.09 -5.24
CA ASP A 924 26.85 15.56 -3.90
C ASP A 924 26.85 14.02 -3.87
N TYR A 925 26.30 13.38 -4.91
CA TYR A 925 26.36 11.93 -5.12
C TYR A 925 27.80 11.41 -5.22
N GLU A 926 28.62 11.97 -6.12
CA GLU A 926 30.01 11.54 -6.35
C GLU A 926 30.91 11.78 -5.13
N ALA A 927 30.58 12.76 -4.29
CA ALA A 927 31.28 13.00 -3.02
C ALA A 927 30.89 12.02 -1.91
N THR A 928 29.81 11.24 -2.11
CA THR A 928 29.28 10.29 -1.13
C THR A 928 29.84 8.89 -1.39
N ALA A 929 30.59 8.36 -0.42
CA ALA A 929 31.26 7.06 -0.58
C ALA A 929 30.28 5.87 -0.57
N THR A 930 29.25 5.93 0.29
CA THR A 930 28.22 4.90 0.45
C THR A 930 26.95 5.55 0.97
N TYR A 931 25.79 5.06 0.54
CA TYR A 931 24.47 5.44 1.07
C TYR A 931 23.58 4.20 1.16
N GLU A 932 22.47 4.31 1.88
CA GLU A 932 21.42 3.29 1.95
C GLU A 932 20.34 3.67 0.93
N PRO A 933 20.13 2.86 -0.14
CA PRO A 933 19.09 3.14 -1.11
C PRO A 933 17.69 3.05 -0.51
N GLU A 934 16.75 3.83 -1.03
CA GLU A 934 15.33 3.59 -0.78
C GLU A 934 14.93 2.18 -1.28
N ALA A 935 13.97 1.53 -0.63
CA ALA A 935 13.67 0.11 -0.89
C ALA A 935 13.22 -0.17 -2.34
N GLY A 936 12.58 0.79 -3.00
CA GLY A 936 12.20 0.75 -4.41
C GLY A 936 13.27 1.30 -5.37
N GLU A 937 14.45 1.67 -4.89
CA GLU A 937 15.55 2.25 -5.66
C GLU A 937 16.77 1.33 -5.75
N ALA A 938 17.59 1.58 -6.77
CA ALA A 938 18.84 0.85 -7.00
C ALA A 938 19.97 1.81 -7.40
N PRO A 939 21.21 1.62 -6.93
CA PRO A 939 22.34 2.48 -7.30
C PRO A 939 22.55 2.66 -8.81
N ALA A 940 22.32 1.59 -9.60
CA ALA A 940 22.36 1.66 -11.06
C ALA A 940 21.31 2.65 -11.62
N HIS A 941 20.09 2.61 -11.08
CA HIS A 941 19.01 3.51 -11.49
C HIS A 941 19.26 4.95 -11.04
N THR A 942 19.67 5.17 -9.79
CA THR A 942 20.06 6.51 -9.30
C THR A 942 21.16 7.11 -10.18
N TYR A 943 22.25 6.39 -10.44
CA TYR A 943 23.34 6.89 -11.30
C TYR A 943 22.86 7.25 -12.70
N HIS A 944 22.05 6.38 -13.33
CA HIS A 944 21.48 6.64 -14.64
C HIS A 944 20.58 7.88 -14.66
N TRP A 945 19.70 8.00 -13.67
CA TRP A 945 18.76 9.11 -13.55
C TRP A 945 19.48 10.46 -13.50
N LEU A 946 20.44 10.63 -12.60
CA LEU A 946 21.13 11.91 -12.39
C LEU A 946 21.79 12.41 -13.67
N TYR A 947 22.52 11.54 -14.35
CA TYR A 947 23.27 11.92 -15.55
C TYR A 947 22.36 12.08 -16.78
N THR A 948 21.25 11.33 -16.84
CA THR A 948 20.25 11.52 -17.89
C THR A 948 19.51 12.84 -17.72
N MET A 949 19.12 13.20 -16.49
CA MET A 949 18.52 14.50 -16.20
C MET A 949 19.48 15.65 -16.50
N ARG A 950 20.79 15.50 -16.26
CA ARG A 950 21.79 16.48 -16.72
C ARG A 950 21.77 16.67 -18.24
N ALA A 951 21.54 15.61 -19.01
CA ALA A 951 21.53 15.66 -20.47
C ALA A 951 20.21 16.17 -21.08
N LEU A 952 19.08 15.86 -20.45
CA LEU A 952 17.74 16.21 -20.93
C LEU A 952 17.22 17.53 -20.35
N GLY A 953 17.44 17.77 -19.07
CA GLY A 953 17.03 18.97 -18.34
C GLY A 953 15.56 18.97 -17.93
N GLU A 954 14.98 20.16 -17.83
CA GLU A 954 13.64 20.39 -17.28
C GLU A 954 12.53 19.89 -18.21
N LEU A 955 11.50 19.25 -17.66
CA LEU A 955 10.33 18.78 -18.42
C LEU A 955 9.55 19.95 -19.06
N ARG A 956 9.09 19.76 -20.30
CA ARG A 956 8.33 20.77 -21.08
C ARG A 956 6.94 20.32 -21.53
N THR A 957 6.67 19.02 -21.64
CA THR A 957 5.30 18.48 -21.83
C THR A 957 4.53 18.51 -20.50
N GLY A 958 3.20 18.41 -20.54
CA GLY A 958 2.36 18.38 -19.33
C GLY A 958 1.69 19.70 -18.92
N MET A 959 2.05 20.82 -19.55
CA MET A 959 1.41 22.13 -19.34
C MET A 959 0.49 22.56 -20.48
N GLY A 960 0.40 21.77 -21.56
CA GLY A 960 -0.38 22.08 -22.77
C GLY A 960 0.31 23.05 -23.74
N GLU A 961 1.42 23.69 -23.36
CA GLU A 961 2.20 24.58 -24.25
C GLU A 961 2.91 23.80 -25.36
N LEU A 962 3.43 22.62 -25.01
CA LEU A 962 4.06 21.67 -25.91
C LEU A 962 3.38 20.31 -25.69
N THR A 963 2.79 19.78 -26.75
CA THR A 963 2.09 18.49 -26.76
C THR A 963 2.66 17.60 -27.86
N ALA A 964 2.32 16.31 -27.83
CA ALA A 964 2.68 15.33 -28.84
C ALA A 964 1.45 14.49 -29.22
N ASP A 965 1.41 14.01 -30.46
CA ASP A 965 0.35 13.12 -30.99
C ASP A 965 0.52 11.64 -30.60
N TYR A 966 1.46 11.33 -29.71
CA TYR A 966 1.74 9.98 -29.23
C TYR A 966 2.02 9.96 -27.73
N PRO A 967 1.36 9.08 -26.95
CA PRO A 967 1.43 9.13 -25.48
C PRO A 967 2.80 8.76 -24.90
N ALA A 968 3.59 7.93 -25.60
CA ALA A 968 4.95 7.59 -25.18
C ALA A 968 6.00 8.58 -25.73
N ALA A 969 5.72 9.88 -25.58
CA ALA A 969 6.57 10.98 -26.00
C ALA A 969 6.62 12.08 -24.93
N MET A 970 7.82 12.59 -24.68
CA MET A 970 8.07 13.71 -23.78
C MET A 970 9.07 14.68 -24.41
N ALA A 971 9.05 15.92 -23.95
CA ALA A 971 10.07 16.90 -24.30
C ALA A 971 10.67 17.52 -23.05
N PHE A 972 11.97 17.75 -23.07
CA PHE A 972 12.75 18.36 -22.00
C PHE A 972 13.54 19.55 -22.55
N LYS A 973 14.15 20.34 -21.67
CA LYS A 973 14.97 21.49 -22.07
C LYS A 973 16.22 21.63 -21.22
N THR A 974 17.37 21.70 -21.89
CA THR A 974 18.67 22.05 -21.28
C THR A 974 19.21 23.32 -21.92
N GLY A 975 19.26 24.41 -21.15
CA GLY A 975 19.68 25.72 -21.67
C GLY A 975 18.75 26.21 -22.79
N SER A 976 19.27 26.35 -24.02
CA SER A 976 18.47 26.72 -25.20
C SER A 976 17.98 25.53 -26.03
N THR A 977 18.44 24.32 -25.73
CA THR A 977 18.19 23.11 -26.52
C THR A 977 16.95 22.40 -26.01
N THR A 978 16.04 22.03 -26.91
CA THR A 978 14.88 21.18 -26.59
C THR A 978 15.22 19.74 -26.95
N ASN A 979 15.04 18.83 -26.00
CA ASN A 979 15.33 17.41 -26.14
C ASN A 979 14.00 16.65 -26.27
N TYR A 980 13.72 16.10 -27.45
CA TYR A 980 12.51 15.32 -27.71
C TYR A 980 12.84 13.84 -27.53
N VAL A 981 12.07 13.15 -26.69
CA VAL A 981 12.26 11.73 -26.37
C VAL A 981 11.00 10.97 -26.69
N VAL A 982 11.12 9.95 -27.53
CA VAL A 982 10.03 9.06 -27.95
C VAL A 982 10.46 7.63 -27.73
N TYR A 983 9.58 6.79 -27.19
CA TYR A 983 9.73 5.33 -27.27
C TYR A 983 8.61 4.74 -28.11
N ASN A 984 8.96 4.14 -29.25
CA ASN A 984 7.98 3.53 -30.13
C ASN A 984 7.69 2.09 -29.73
N TYR A 985 6.43 1.79 -29.38
CA TYR A 985 5.95 0.45 -29.03
C TYR A 985 5.49 -0.36 -30.25
N ASP A 986 5.45 0.24 -31.45
CA ASP A 986 5.08 -0.48 -32.65
C ASP A 986 6.27 -1.30 -33.19
N ASP A 987 5.94 -2.42 -33.84
CA ASP A 987 6.89 -3.25 -34.61
C ASP A 987 7.33 -2.60 -35.94
N VAL A 988 6.88 -1.38 -36.22
CA VAL A 988 7.23 -0.59 -37.40
C VAL A 988 7.66 0.81 -36.98
N ALA A 989 8.44 1.49 -37.82
CA ALA A 989 8.83 2.87 -37.55
C ALA A 989 7.61 3.80 -37.50
N ARG A 990 7.65 4.77 -36.57
CA ARG A 990 6.59 5.75 -36.33
C ARG A 990 7.14 7.17 -36.42
N SER A 991 6.33 8.05 -37.00
CA SER A 991 6.52 9.50 -36.99
C SER A 991 5.68 10.09 -35.85
N VAL A 992 6.30 10.84 -34.94
CA VAL A 992 5.64 11.53 -33.83
C VAL A 992 5.77 13.03 -34.02
N THR A 993 4.64 13.74 -33.97
CA THR A 993 4.57 15.19 -34.19
C THR A 993 4.34 15.92 -32.87
N PHE A 994 5.21 16.88 -32.58
CA PHE A 994 5.04 17.83 -31.49
C PHE A 994 4.32 19.10 -31.96
N SER A 995 3.62 19.78 -31.05
CA SER A 995 2.81 20.95 -31.39
C SER A 995 3.59 22.18 -31.85
N ASP A 996 4.92 22.19 -31.68
CA ASP A 996 5.81 23.21 -32.25
C ASP A 996 6.22 22.93 -33.71
N GLY A 997 5.76 21.80 -34.29
CA GLY A 997 6.03 21.36 -35.65
C GLY A 997 7.23 20.43 -35.78
N THR A 998 7.92 20.10 -34.67
CA THR A 998 9.00 19.10 -34.67
C THR A 998 8.43 17.71 -34.91
N VAL A 999 9.11 16.94 -35.76
CA VAL A 999 8.74 15.57 -36.10
C VAL A 999 9.91 14.65 -35.77
N ILE A 1000 9.63 13.61 -34.98
CA ILE A 1000 10.61 12.60 -34.56
C ILE A 1000 10.29 11.27 -35.22
N GLU A 1001 11.27 10.71 -35.93
CA GLU A 1001 11.14 9.37 -36.52
C GLU A 1001 11.75 8.34 -35.56
N ALA A 1002 10.88 7.52 -34.95
CA ALA A 1002 11.29 6.48 -34.03
C ALA A 1002 11.27 5.10 -34.71
N ALA A 1003 12.37 4.36 -34.61
CA ALA A 1003 12.45 2.99 -35.09
C ALA A 1003 11.53 2.06 -34.28
N ALA A 1004 11.19 0.89 -34.81
CA ALA A 1004 10.38 -0.10 -34.13
C ALA A 1004 11.01 -0.50 -32.78
N ASN A 1005 10.20 -0.59 -31.72
CA ASN A 1005 10.60 -1.05 -30.38
C ASN A 1005 11.82 -0.33 -29.78
N ALA A 1006 12.03 0.95 -30.11
CA ALA A 1006 13.24 1.69 -29.78
C ALA A 1006 12.98 3.13 -29.32
N PHE A 1007 13.94 3.66 -28.57
CA PHE A 1007 14.03 5.08 -28.27
C PHE A 1007 14.48 5.87 -29.50
N ALA A 1008 13.95 7.08 -29.65
CA ALA A 1008 14.47 8.15 -30.49
C ALA A 1008 14.66 9.41 -29.66
N ILE A 1009 15.81 10.05 -29.83
CA ILE A 1009 16.20 11.27 -29.11
C ILE A 1009 16.72 12.27 -30.13
N GLU A 1010 16.11 13.45 -30.18
CA GLU A 1010 16.59 14.57 -30.99
C GLU A 1010 16.80 15.80 -30.10
N GLN A 1011 17.95 16.46 -30.26
CA GLN A 1011 18.33 17.64 -29.50
C GLN A 1011 18.42 18.84 -30.45
N LEU A 1012 17.44 19.75 -30.38
CA LEU A 1012 17.25 20.85 -31.34
C LEU A 1012 17.45 22.24 -30.72
#